data_AF-A0A7M7N710-F1
#
_entry.id   AF-A0A7M7N710-F1
#
_cell.length_a   1.000
_cell.length_b   1.000
_cell.length_c   1.000
_cell.angle_alpha   90.00
_cell.angle_beta   90.00
_cell.angle_gamma   90.00
#
_symmetry.space_group_name_H-M   'P 1'
#
loop_
_entity.id
_entity.type
_entity.pdbx_description
1 polymer ?
#
loop_
_entity_poly.entity_id
_entity_poly.type
_entity_poly.pdbx_seq_one_letter_code
_entity_poly.pdbx_strand_id
1 'polypeptide(L)'
;MSSKKKVQPTLSRFFTTKSTKKVDDTSKSNGGSDIISTDSLAGKRPRSIGEDEDFQQNSPKQLKLDGKVLHDSDSRDIPPLSAGTLQKLNAFALASSHAESESRHGMHGDTNKPPLSPSNISSPLCLAGETEGPRSPVGPKSETIQKESRTSTPATSISSDPRTPSNGAQVTRCKGSPKLTALKNKFSRHSGSSTISSPRVSSTGFSDNVSGKTSRVKKSQYTPLEQQFMKIKESYTDTVLLVECGYRYRFFGEDAEIASRDLNIFCHLDHNFMTASIPTHRLFVHVRRLVAKGHKVGVVKQMETAALKAAGDNKGQPFERKLTALYTKSTLIGEDLEPSSQNGQYAEEQPAFSSSPTSYLLCVCELPKEGSKSPKKDHIQIGLAAVQPATGDVIYDSFHDNGHLSELDTRLHHIQPVELLLPETLSDKTEKLLKDFRMSSQTEDRIRIERLPADVFQYTSAVEEVSSFYGNQTETQSAKTGVLQSVLSLPKPVICCLAALLKYLKEFNLHRILQATSNMRAFNSSQDTLRLDACAFRNLEIFQNQVDGSEKGTLLWVLNHTKTRYGKRQLMKWLSQPLTDVQDIESRLEAVTELLDSDSSSLDKLCQVLSRSPDVERGLCSIYHKKCSPAEFVTVTRALSRLSLTVKTLRESVDIKSVLLKDILIQMPSLLEGIDSFLASINEKAVRDGDKTKLFADPSQFPSVHQCMQDIEAVKSKMAEHRQRLRKEVAMPTADYVTVSGNEYMIEVKNSQVKKVPKDWLQISGTKQVSRYRPPYVEESFKRLCQLREQLAADCQNAWLEFLESFGENYFSYRRAVQHLASFDCLLSLATVSKQDGYCRPTIHDGPCKIDIKGGRHPVVSTLKADGDQYVPNDTSINVDGLNCMIITGPNMGGKSSYIKQVALITIMAQLGSYVPAESASIGAVDAIFTRMGASDDIFRNRSTFMSELLEASDIMAKATCRSLVIMDELGRGTSTHDGVAIAFATARHLIEEVKCLTLFVTHYPPLAELSDHYPTQVGNFHMSFLLHDAEDEDPVEKLTFLYQLVDGVAGRSYGLNVARLADIPDAILEKASSKSHDLEKSVTVMRSAKEHFTNLWRKLSSDPVGPCDVKQVLASLN
;
A
#
# COMPACT_ATOMS: atom_id res chain seq x y z
N MET A 1 -22.97 -68.86 12.78
CA MET A 1 -22.30 -70.13 12.38
C MET A 1 -21.06 -69.81 11.54
N SER A 2 -20.33 -70.84 11.05
CA SER A 2 -19.15 -70.76 10.16
C SER A 2 -19.31 -69.72 9.04
N SER A 3 -18.35 -68.89 8.62
CA SER A 3 -16.89 -69.05 8.34
C SER A 3 -16.55 -69.82 7.06
N LYS A 4 -15.53 -69.32 6.31
CA LYS A 4 -14.95 -69.86 5.05
C LYS A 4 -15.86 -69.70 3.80
N LYS A 5 -15.36 -69.37 2.59
CA LYS A 5 -13.97 -69.06 2.11
C LYS A 5 -14.01 -68.45 0.68
N LYS A 6 -13.07 -67.54 0.36
CA LYS A 6 -12.45 -67.29 -0.98
C LYS A 6 -13.33 -66.75 -2.14
N VAL A 7 -12.80 -66.10 -3.21
CA VAL A 7 -11.60 -65.22 -3.42
C VAL A 7 -11.62 -64.52 -4.81
N GLN A 8 -10.99 -63.34 -4.98
CA GLN A 8 -10.54 -62.69 -6.25
C GLN A 8 -11.63 -62.23 -7.30
N PRO A 9 -11.29 -61.49 -8.40
CA PRO A 9 -10.70 -60.14 -8.38
C PRO A 9 -11.15 -59.15 -9.51
N THR A 10 -10.75 -57.87 -9.38
CA THR A 10 -10.41 -56.83 -10.41
C THR A 10 -11.03 -56.72 -11.84
N LEU A 11 -11.08 -55.44 -12.29
CA LEU A 11 -10.88 -54.88 -13.65
C LEU A 11 -12.09 -54.41 -14.52
N SER A 12 -12.13 -53.08 -14.71
CA SER A 12 -12.44 -52.29 -15.93
C SER A 12 -13.78 -52.38 -16.71
N ARG A 13 -14.32 -51.16 -16.93
CA ARG A 13 -15.06 -50.65 -18.12
C ARG A 13 -16.51 -51.10 -18.44
N PHE A 14 -17.39 -50.11 -18.27
CA PHE A 14 -18.45 -49.64 -19.20
C PHE A 14 -19.76 -50.41 -19.47
N PHE A 15 -20.82 -49.58 -19.45
CA PHE A 15 -22.10 -49.61 -20.18
C PHE A 15 -23.36 -50.37 -19.68
N THR A 16 -24.45 -49.58 -19.75
CA THR A 16 -25.87 -49.92 -20.01
C THR A 16 -26.71 -50.71 -19.01
N THR A 17 -27.75 -50.03 -18.50
CA THR A 17 -29.14 -50.52 -18.52
C THR A 17 -30.09 -49.44 -19.10
N LYS A 18 -31.01 -49.83 -19.99
CA LYS A 18 -32.32 -49.15 -20.23
C LYS A 18 -33.37 -49.89 -19.34
N SER A 19 -34.70 -49.80 -19.37
CA SER A 19 -35.75 -49.46 -20.38
C SER A 19 -37.13 -49.70 -19.69
N THR A 20 -38.31 -49.18 -20.07
CA THR A 20 -38.79 -48.05 -20.89
C THR A 20 -40.32 -47.93 -20.67
N LYS A 21 -40.93 -46.75 -20.78
CA LYS A 21 -42.39 -46.57 -20.96
C LYS A 21 -42.68 -45.32 -21.82
N LYS A 22 -43.66 -45.29 -22.72
CA LYS A 22 -44.41 -46.37 -23.42
C LYS A 22 -45.23 -45.75 -24.58
N VAL A 23 -45.68 -46.57 -25.54
CA VAL A 23 -46.72 -46.29 -26.55
C VAL A 23 -46.25 -45.55 -27.80
N ASP A 24 -46.46 -46.03 -29.04
CA ASP A 24 -46.55 -47.34 -29.80
C ASP A 24 -47.29 -46.91 -31.13
N ASP A 25 -47.24 -47.46 -32.36
CA ASP A 25 -46.73 -48.67 -33.03
C ASP A 25 -46.59 -48.42 -34.58
N THR A 26 -46.21 -49.43 -35.38
CA THR A 26 -46.31 -49.60 -36.86
C THR A 26 -45.32 -48.89 -37.81
N SER A 27 -44.79 -49.50 -38.89
CA SER A 27 -44.68 -50.95 -39.23
C SER A 27 -43.67 -51.23 -40.37
N LYS A 28 -43.14 -52.47 -40.44
CA LYS A 28 -42.48 -53.16 -41.59
C LYS A 28 -41.13 -52.60 -42.12
N SER A 29 -40.20 -53.40 -42.68
CA SER A 29 -39.91 -54.85 -42.57
C SER A 29 -38.59 -55.22 -43.29
N ASN A 30 -37.75 -56.07 -42.67
CA ASN A 30 -36.62 -56.83 -43.26
C ASN A 30 -35.42 -56.03 -43.83
N GLY A 31 -34.16 -56.51 -43.76
CA GLY A 31 -33.63 -57.65 -43.00
C GLY A 31 -32.19 -58.05 -43.41
N GLY A 32 -31.32 -58.31 -42.42
CA GLY A 32 -29.93 -58.80 -42.60
C GLY A 32 -28.91 -57.76 -43.11
N SER A 33 -27.59 -57.97 -43.03
CA SER A 33 -26.82 -58.86 -42.12
C SER A 33 -25.31 -58.57 -42.24
N ASP A 34 -24.65 -58.38 -41.10
CA ASP A 34 -23.24 -58.70 -40.78
C ASP A 34 -22.01 -58.17 -41.59
N ILE A 35 -20.98 -57.80 -40.79
CA ILE A 35 -19.52 -58.09 -40.97
C ILE A 35 -18.56 -57.10 -41.71
N ILE A 36 -17.54 -56.68 -40.93
CA ILE A 36 -16.14 -56.24 -41.27
C ILE A 36 -15.81 -54.79 -41.79
N SER A 37 -15.33 -53.99 -40.82
CA SER A 37 -14.08 -53.16 -40.76
C SER A 37 -13.72 -51.96 -41.67
N THR A 38 -12.78 -51.17 -41.11
CA THR A 38 -11.72 -50.33 -41.73
C THR A 38 -12.06 -48.98 -42.39
N ASP A 39 -11.82 -47.92 -41.62
CA ASP A 39 -10.95 -46.77 -41.91
C ASP A 39 -11.19 -45.79 -43.09
N SER A 40 -11.45 -44.54 -42.68
CA SER A 40 -10.74 -43.30 -43.08
C SER A 40 -11.22 -42.41 -44.25
N LEU A 41 -11.40 -41.12 -43.89
CA LEU A 41 -10.94 -39.89 -44.57
C LEU A 41 -11.25 -39.65 -46.07
N ALA A 42 -12.48 -39.19 -46.35
CA ALA A 42 -12.82 -38.22 -47.41
C ALA A 42 -14.17 -37.53 -47.07
N GLY A 43 -14.58 -36.38 -47.62
CA GLY A 43 -13.87 -35.43 -48.47
C GLY A 43 -14.79 -34.64 -49.44
N LYS A 44 -15.11 -33.37 -49.10
CA LYS A 44 -15.75 -32.31 -49.94
C LYS A 44 -17.26 -32.44 -50.31
N ARG A 45 -18.02 -31.35 -50.02
CA ARG A 45 -18.88 -30.46 -50.88
C ARG A 45 -19.68 -31.06 -52.08
N PRO A 46 -20.81 -30.45 -52.57
CA PRO A 46 -21.06 -28.99 -52.65
C PRO A 46 -22.54 -28.46 -52.55
N ARG A 47 -22.70 -27.13 -52.77
CA ARG A 47 -23.93 -26.35 -53.17
C ARG A 47 -25.05 -26.12 -52.11
N SER A 48 -25.81 -25.01 -52.11
CA SER A 48 -25.61 -23.63 -52.67
C SER A 48 -26.75 -22.64 -52.31
N ILE A 49 -26.40 -21.40 -51.90
CA ILE A 49 -27.17 -20.11 -52.01
C ILE A 49 -28.47 -19.99 -51.16
N GLY A 50 -28.78 -18.86 -50.51
CA GLY A 50 -28.11 -17.54 -50.43
C GLY A 50 -28.79 -16.56 -49.44
N GLU A 51 -28.39 -15.28 -49.47
CA GLU A 51 -28.93 -14.10 -48.72
C GLU A 51 -28.80 -14.18 -47.16
N ASP A 52 -28.43 -13.11 -46.40
CA ASP A 52 -27.93 -11.78 -46.77
C ASP A 52 -27.03 -11.13 -45.67
N GLU A 53 -26.39 -10.01 -46.02
CA GLU A 53 -25.70 -8.95 -45.23
C GLU A 53 -24.60 -9.24 -44.13
N ASP A 54 -23.42 -8.64 -44.41
CA ASP A 54 -22.56 -7.79 -43.56
C ASP A 54 -21.35 -8.22 -42.66
N PHE A 55 -20.31 -7.39 -42.85
CA PHE A 55 -19.09 -7.01 -42.12
C PHE A 55 -17.99 -8.00 -41.64
N GLN A 56 -16.85 -7.85 -42.32
CA GLN A 56 -15.44 -7.89 -41.85
C GLN A 56 -14.88 -9.15 -41.13
N GLN A 57 -13.95 -9.82 -41.82
CA GLN A 57 -12.53 -9.72 -41.44
C GLN A 57 -11.53 -10.23 -42.50
N ASN A 58 -10.28 -9.75 -42.38
CA ASN A 58 -9.01 -10.27 -42.92
C ASN A 58 -8.64 -10.07 -44.41
N SER A 59 -7.45 -9.48 -44.59
CA SER A 59 -6.65 -9.42 -45.81
C SER A 59 -6.26 -10.82 -46.34
N PRO A 60 -5.94 -11.01 -47.65
CA PRO A 60 -4.54 -10.84 -48.05
C PRO A 60 -4.24 -10.45 -49.53
N LYS A 61 -3.04 -9.89 -49.74
CA LYS A 61 -2.11 -10.02 -50.90
C LYS A 61 -2.62 -9.99 -52.37
N GLN A 62 -2.04 -9.01 -53.08
CA GLN A 62 -1.37 -9.10 -54.41
C GLN A 62 -2.15 -8.93 -55.75
N LEU A 63 -1.48 -8.13 -56.62
CA LEU A 63 -1.44 -8.13 -58.09
C LEU A 63 -2.54 -7.41 -58.93
N LYS A 64 -2.18 -6.20 -59.38
CA LYS A 64 -2.33 -5.60 -60.74
C LYS A 64 -3.68 -5.71 -61.49
N LEU A 65 -4.25 -4.55 -61.84
CA LEU A 65 -4.23 -4.01 -63.22
C LEU A 65 -4.68 -2.53 -63.27
N ASP A 66 -4.53 -1.89 -64.43
CA ASP A 66 -4.58 -0.43 -64.63
C ASP A 66 -5.99 0.21 -64.66
N GLY A 67 -6.10 1.48 -64.22
CA GLY A 67 -7.33 2.28 -64.33
C GLY A 67 -7.20 3.76 -63.92
N LYS A 68 -7.25 4.68 -64.90
CA LYS A 68 -7.25 6.16 -64.77
C LYS A 68 -8.53 6.69 -64.04
N VAL A 69 -8.67 7.92 -63.51
CA VAL A 69 -7.91 9.18 -63.64
C VAL A 69 -8.25 10.21 -62.51
N LEU A 70 -7.31 11.13 -62.17
CA LEU A 70 -7.46 12.39 -61.37
C LEU A 70 -7.99 12.26 -59.90
N HIS A 71 -7.73 13.18 -58.96
CA HIS A 71 -6.97 14.46 -58.90
C HIS A 71 -6.19 14.51 -57.54
N ASP A 72 -5.16 15.37 -57.43
CA ASP A 72 -4.53 16.02 -56.24
C ASP A 72 -4.63 15.42 -54.80
N SER A 73 -3.63 15.53 -53.91
CA SER A 73 -2.22 15.99 -54.00
C SER A 73 -1.53 15.77 -52.64
N ASP A 74 -0.35 15.13 -52.57
CA ASP A 74 0.81 15.66 -51.81
C ASP A 74 2.07 14.75 -51.80
N SER A 75 3.25 15.38 -51.64
CA SER A 75 4.56 14.80 -51.24
C SER A 75 5.14 13.62 -52.07
N ARG A 76 6.49 13.52 -52.15
CA ARG A 76 7.20 12.53 -52.99
C ARG A 76 8.10 11.59 -52.20
N ASP A 77 8.16 10.34 -52.61
CA ASP A 77 9.27 9.41 -52.33
C ASP A 77 10.64 9.95 -52.83
N ILE A 78 11.75 9.41 -52.31
CA ILE A 78 12.71 8.55 -53.05
C ILE A 78 13.58 7.75 -52.04
N PRO A 79 13.63 6.40 -52.12
CA PRO A 79 14.65 5.53 -51.50
C PRO A 79 15.58 4.92 -52.58
N PRO A 80 16.41 3.87 -52.32
CA PRO A 80 17.27 3.52 -51.18
C PRO A 80 18.77 3.45 -51.62
N LEU A 81 19.71 2.91 -50.80
CA LEU A 81 20.76 1.95 -51.28
C LEU A 81 21.71 1.37 -50.20
N SER A 82 21.96 0.06 -50.28
CA SER A 82 23.17 -0.74 -49.95
C SER A 82 23.92 -0.64 -48.60
N ALA A 83 24.42 -1.79 -48.13
CA ALA A 83 25.30 -1.93 -46.95
C ALA A 83 26.79 -1.68 -47.24
N GLY A 84 27.57 -1.29 -46.22
CA GLY A 84 29.03 -1.06 -46.32
C GLY A 84 29.77 -1.28 -44.99
N THR A 85 30.75 -2.18 -44.99
CA THR A 85 31.39 -2.76 -43.79
C THR A 85 32.78 -2.16 -43.48
N LEU A 86 33.09 -1.96 -42.18
CA LEU A 86 34.42 -1.78 -41.53
C LEU A 86 35.24 -0.45 -41.66
N GLN A 87 35.72 -0.03 -40.48
CA GLN A 87 37.07 0.47 -40.13
C GLN A 87 37.50 1.96 -40.22
N LYS A 88 37.95 2.42 -39.03
CA LYS A 88 39.20 3.15 -38.70
C LYS A 88 39.29 4.69 -38.72
N LEU A 89 39.40 5.20 -37.48
CA LEU A 89 40.49 6.06 -36.94
C LEU A 89 40.60 7.54 -37.35
N ASN A 90 40.69 8.35 -36.29
CA ASN A 90 41.45 9.62 -36.17
C ASN A 90 40.95 10.81 -37.02
N ALA A 91 41.25 12.08 -36.70
CA ALA A 91 41.57 12.79 -35.44
C ALA A 91 41.65 14.31 -35.80
N PHE A 92 41.89 15.18 -34.81
CA PHE A 92 41.90 16.66 -34.91
C PHE A 92 40.49 17.26 -35.19
N ALA A 93 40.02 18.36 -34.58
CA ALA A 93 40.57 19.48 -33.80
C ALA A 93 40.99 20.74 -34.59
N LEU A 94 40.71 21.89 -33.96
CA LEU A 94 41.06 23.29 -34.29
C LEU A 94 40.18 24.10 -35.26
N ALA A 95 40.22 25.42 -34.99
CA ALA A 95 39.96 26.58 -35.87
C ALA A 95 38.51 26.93 -36.28
N SER A 96 37.86 27.70 -35.42
CA SER A 96 36.88 28.74 -35.76
C SER A 96 37.51 29.91 -36.56
N SER A 97 36.77 30.51 -37.52
CA SER A 97 36.92 31.93 -37.93
C SER A 97 35.74 32.41 -38.82
N HIS A 98 35.61 33.73 -39.03
CA HIS A 98 34.59 34.45 -39.83
C HIS A 98 33.13 34.33 -39.30
N ALA A 99 32.45 35.35 -38.77
CA ALA A 99 32.70 36.80 -38.60
C ALA A 99 32.60 37.72 -39.83
N GLU A 100 31.51 38.52 -39.86
CA GLU A 100 31.32 39.91 -40.34
C GLU A 100 29.88 40.35 -39.90
N SER A 101 29.58 41.50 -39.28
CA SER A 101 29.66 42.94 -39.68
C SER A 101 28.46 43.41 -40.53
N GLU A 102 27.88 44.63 -40.43
CA GLU A 102 28.09 45.78 -39.50
C GLU A 102 26.83 46.72 -39.48
N SER A 103 27.00 47.99 -39.03
CA SER A 103 26.04 49.13 -38.92
C SER A 103 25.16 49.16 -37.65
N ARG A 104 25.10 50.19 -36.76
CA ARG A 104 25.54 51.62 -36.63
C ARG A 104 24.47 52.70 -36.88
N HIS A 105 24.02 53.36 -35.79
CA HIS A 105 23.86 54.82 -35.54
C HIS A 105 22.89 55.06 -34.36
N GLY A 106 23.08 56.01 -33.42
CA GLY A 106 24.26 56.82 -33.09
C GLY A 106 23.97 58.10 -32.28
N MET A 107 24.78 58.38 -31.22
CA MET A 107 24.95 59.68 -30.50
C MET A 107 23.74 60.27 -29.73
N HIS A 108 23.85 61.09 -28.67
CA HIS A 108 24.94 61.61 -27.78
C HIS A 108 24.49 61.33 -26.31
N GLY A 109 25.30 61.25 -25.23
CA GLY A 109 26.35 62.14 -24.69
C GLY A 109 25.84 62.76 -23.35
N ASP A 110 26.62 63.12 -22.31
CA ASP A 110 28.08 63.05 -22.06
C ASP A 110 28.37 63.31 -20.54
N THR A 111 29.65 63.27 -20.12
CA THR A 111 30.29 63.87 -18.91
C THR A 111 30.59 63.06 -17.61
N ASN A 112 31.89 63.05 -17.28
CA ASN A 112 32.56 63.32 -15.98
C ASN A 112 32.54 62.36 -14.76
N LYS A 113 33.68 61.66 -14.62
CA LYS A 113 34.64 61.50 -13.49
C LYS A 113 34.24 61.59 -11.98
N PRO A 114 34.95 60.83 -11.10
CA PRO A 114 34.88 60.87 -9.62
C PRO A 114 35.77 62.03 -9.04
N PRO A 115 35.87 62.36 -7.72
CA PRO A 115 36.30 61.45 -6.61
C PRO A 115 35.84 61.81 -5.16
N LEU A 116 36.56 61.23 -4.17
CA LEU A 116 36.78 61.63 -2.76
C LEU A 116 35.93 61.01 -1.63
N SER A 117 36.65 60.41 -0.67
CA SER A 117 36.28 60.27 0.74
C SER A 117 36.84 61.47 1.55
N PRO A 118 36.49 61.64 2.84
CA PRO A 118 37.29 60.98 3.88
C PRO A 118 36.52 60.49 5.12
N SER A 119 37.12 59.54 5.85
CA SER A 119 36.77 59.16 7.22
C SER A 119 37.28 60.18 8.25
N ASN A 120 36.61 60.36 9.40
CA ASN A 120 37.30 60.93 10.57
C ASN A 120 36.66 60.67 11.95
N ILE A 121 37.54 60.56 12.96
CA ILE A 121 37.34 60.75 14.41
C ILE A 121 36.54 59.66 15.17
N SER A 122 36.94 59.46 16.43
CA SER A 122 36.55 58.36 17.34
C SER A 122 36.43 58.83 18.79
N SER A 123 35.55 58.19 19.59
CA SER A 123 35.59 58.16 21.08
C SER A 123 35.20 59.48 21.81
N PRO A 124 34.93 59.50 23.15
CA PRO A 124 34.28 58.50 24.04
C PRO A 124 33.32 59.10 25.13
N LEU A 125 32.89 58.25 26.09
CA LEU A 125 32.49 58.55 27.51
C LEU A 125 31.09 59.17 27.87
N CYS A 126 30.24 58.31 28.48
CA CYS A 126 29.56 58.45 29.81
C CYS A 126 28.37 59.42 30.14
N LEU A 127 27.54 58.91 31.09
CA LEU A 127 26.75 59.54 32.19
C LEU A 127 25.20 59.71 32.12
N ALA A 128 24.61 59.78 33.34
CA ALA A 128 23.20 59.95 33.78
C ALA A 128 22.21 58.77 33.59
N GLY A 129 21.23 58.51 34.50
CA GLY A 129 21.04 59.01 35.88
C GLY A 129 19.61 58.80 36.47
N GLU A 130 19.52 58.52 37.80
CA GLU A 130 18.37 58.77 38.74
C GLU A 130 17.00 58.08 38.45
N THR A 131 15.99 57.90 39.34
CA THR A 131 15.70 58.05 40.80
C THR A 131 14.58 57.00 41.16
N GLU A 132 13.94 56.79 42.34
CA GLU A 132 13.88 57.37 43.71
C GLU A 132 13.58 56.23 44.76
N GLY A 133 12.83 56.46 45.85
CA GLY A 133 12.25 55.45 46.76
C GLY A 133 11.82 56.04 48.13
N PRO A 134 10.90 55.40 48.92
CA PRO A 134 10.91 55.66 50.37
C PRO A 134 10.48 54.53 51.36
N ARG A 135 11.18 54.51 52.51
CA ARG A 135 10.72 54.29 53.92
C ARG A 135 10.26 52.91 54.47
N SER A 136 10.67 52.68 55.73
CA SER A 136 10.12 51.74 56.75
C SER A 136 9.43 52.56 57.88
N PRO A 137 8.81 52.04 58.98
CA PRO A 137 9.49 51.21 60.03
C PRO A 137 8.60 50.32 60.97
N VAL A 138 9.22 49.75 62.03
CA VAL A 138 8.66 49.21 63.32
C VAL A 138 7.84 47.89 63.31
N GLY A 139 8.01 47.11 64.39
CA GLY A 139 7.13 46.03 64.87
C GLY A 139 7.41 45.69 66.36
N PRO A 140 6.58 44.88 67.07
CA PRO A 140 6.94 44.38 68.40
C PRO A 140 6.61 42.88 68.70
N LYS A 141 6.96 42.49 69.93
CA LYS A 141 6.77 41.22 70.67
C LYS A 141 5.26 40.98 71.01
N SER A 142 4.78 39.92 71.68
CA SER A 142 5.39 38.88 72.53
C SER A 142 4.42 37.68 72.80
N GLU A 143 4.98 36.57 73.33
CA GLU A 143 4.35 35.52 74.18
C GLU A 143 3.14 34.66 73.72
N THR A 144 2.65 33.62 74.45
CA THR A 144 3.20 32.34 75.03
C THR A 144 1.98 31.52 75.58
N ILE A 145 2.15 30.21 75.90
CA ILE A 145 1.36 29.37 76.87
C ILE A 145 0.38 28.29 76.32
N GLN A 146 0.86 27.03 76.39
CA GLN A 146 0.21 25.75 76.78
C GLN A 146 -1.01 25.15 76.05
N LYS A 147 -0.84 23.87 75.63
CA LYS A 147 -1.24 22.72 76.47
C LYS A 147 -0.40 21.45 76.20
N GLU A 148 -0.36 20.55 77.19
CA GLU A 148 0.41 19.27 77.20
C GLU A 148 -0.41 18.11 76.57
N SER A 149 0.15 16.99 76.11
CA SER A 149 0.85 15.90 76.84
C SER A 149 1.90 15.19 75.94
N ARG A 150 3.00 14.55 76.41
CA ARG A 150 3.13 13.28 77.18
C ARG A 150 2.27 12.12 76.58
N THR A 151 2.78 10.89 76.31
CA THR A 151 4.01 10.21 76.79
C THR A 151 4.47 9.04 75.88
N SER A 152 5.68 8.52 76.14
CA SER A 152 6.19 7.13 75.96
C SER A 152 6.41 6.49 74.56
N THR A 153 7.71 6.31 74.26
CA THR A 153 8.44 5.12 73.75
C THR A 153 7.88 3.73 74.19
N PRO A 154 8.30 2.55 73.63
CA PRO A 154 9.61 2.15 73.05
C PRO A 154 9.52 1.26 71.77
N ALA A 155 10.52 0.49 71.29
CA ALA A 155 11.95 0.72 70.96
C ALA A 155 12.49 -0.54 70.19
N THR A 156 13.76 -0.51 69.76
CA THR A 156 14.64 -1.67 69.42
C THR A 156 14.20 -2.70 68.35
N SER A 157 14.87 -2.59 67.20
CA SER A 157 15.54 -3.65 66.42
C SER A 157 15.67 -5.08 66.99
N ILE A 158 15.63 -6.10 66.10
CA ILE A 158 16.68 -7.12 65.91
C ILE A 158 16.47 -7.90 64.59
N SER A 159 17.49 -8.66 64.17
CA SER A 159 17.66 -9.32 62.86
C SER A 159 17.12 -10.76 62.74
N SER A 160 17.32 -11.32 61.54
CA SER A 160 17.65 -12.74 61.19
C SER A 160 16.57 -13.79 60.88
N ASP A 161 16.68 -14.31 59.65
CA ASP A 161 16.60 -15.72 59.20
C ASP A 161 17.14 -16.77 60.23
N PRO A 162 16.90 -18.11 60.13
CA PRO A 162 16.27 -18.86 59.02
C PRO A 162 15.41 -20.12 59.38
N ARG A 163 15.03 -20.90 58.35
CA ARG A 163 14.78 -22.38 58.29
C ARG A 163 13.42 -23.00 58.75
N THR A 164 13.05 -24.01 57.94
CA THR A 164 12.06 -25.12 58.06
C THR A 164 12.17 -25.95 59.36
N PRO A 165 11.13 -26.72 59.83
CA PRO A 165 10.40 -27.74 59.01
C PRO A 165 8.97 -28.22 59.39
N SER A 166 8.41 -29.05 58.48
CA SER A 166 7.55 -30.25 58.68
C SER A 166 6.21 -30.23 59.47
N ASN A 167 5.15 -30.60 58.75
CA ASN A 167 4.03 -31.49 59.12
C ASN A 167 3.40 -31.46 60.54
N GLY A 168 2.13 -31.06 60.59
CA GLY A 168 1.16 -31.46 61.62
C GLY A 168 -0.21 -31.68 60.97
N ALA A 169 -0.96 -32.71 61.39
CA ALA A 169 -2.20 -33.11 60.73
C ALA A 169 -3.38 -33.22 61.70
N GLN A 170 -4.59 -32.91 61.24
CA GLN A 170 -5.78 -33.75 61.48
C GLN A 170 -6.94 -33.40 60.53
N VAL A 171 -7.79 -34.39 60.25
CA VAL A 171 -8.98 -34.29 59.39
C VAL A 171 -10.12 -35.10 60.03
N THR A 172 -11.31 -34.53 60.10
CA THR A 172 -12.52 -35.22 60.59
C THR A 172 -13.36 -35.82 59.45
N ARG A 173 -13.53 -37.14 59.56
CA ARG A 173 -14.48 -38.05 58.87
C ARG A 173 -15.96 -37.61 59.04
N CYS A 174 -17.00 -38.18 58.39
CA CYS A 174 -17.22 -39.36 57.52
C CYS A 174 -18.53 -39.09 56.68
N LYS A 175 -19.10 -39.89 55.76
CA LYS A 175 -19.25 -41.35 55.51
C LYS A 175 -19.36 -41.54 53.96
N GLY A 176 -19.39 -42.72 53.31
CA GLY A 176 -19.34 -44.15 53.69
C GLY A 176 -19.30 -45.02 52.41
N SER A 177 -19.01 -46.33 52.51
CA SER A 177 -18.79 -47.26 51.37
C SER A 177 -19.69 -48.53 51.50
N PRO A 178 -19.72 -49.58 50.61
CA PRO A 178 -18.54 -50.35 50.16
C PRO A 178 -18.55 -51.00 48.73
N LYS A 179 -17.39 -51.62 48.44
CA LYS A 179 -16.90 -52.42 47.29
C LYS A 179 -17.76 -53.64 46.89
N LEU A 180 -17.56 -54.15 45.66
CA LEU A 180 -16.99 -55.50 45.43
C LEU A 180 -16.37 -55.74 44.02
N THR A 181 -15.73 -56.89 43.87
CA THR A 181 -14.62 -57.31 42.99
C THR A 181 -14.90 -57.76 41.54
N ALA A 182 -13.98 -57.38 40.64
CA ALA A 182 -13.23 -58.20 39.66
C ALA A 182 -13.88 -59.11 38.59
N LEU A 183 -13.33 -59.04 37.35
CA LEU A 183 -12.76 -60.20 36.63
C LEU A 183 -11.80 -59.77 35.48
N LYS A 184 -11.18 -60.73 34.77
CA LYS A 184 -10.02 -60.57 33.85
C LYS A 184 -10.34 -60.91 32.38
N ASN A 185 -9.37 -60.59 31.50
CA ASN A 185 -9.10 -61.21 30.16
C ASN A 185 -10.02 -60.82 28.99
N LYS A 186 -9.59 -60.85 27.72
CA LYS A 186 -8.27 -60.64 27.05
C LYS A 186 -8.50 -60.64 25.51
N PHE A 187 -7.58 -60.05 24.74
CA PHE A 187 -7.49 -60.07 23.26
C PHE A 187 -8.63 -59.35 22.49
N SER A 188 -8.48 -58.97 21.21
CA SER A 188 -7.41 -58.16 20.56
C SER A 188 -7.75 -57.89 19.07
N ARG A 189 -7.49 -56.66 18.58
CA ARG A 189 -7.23 -56.30 17.15
C ARG A 189 -8.45 -56.48 16.20
N HIS A 190 -8.62 -55.74 15.10
CA HIS A 190 -7.86 -54.65 14.45
C HIS A 190 -8.83 -53.65 13.77
N SER A 191 -8.33 -52.44 13.44
CA SER A 191 -8.69 -51.54 12.31
C SER A 191 -10.17 -51.20 12.00
N GLY A 192 -10.56 -49.94 11.80
CA GLY A 192 -9.79 -48.69 11.91
C GLY A 192 -10.31 -47.57 10.99
N SER A 193 -9.99 -46.32 11.34
CA SER A 193 -9.97 -45.16 10.45
C SER A 193 -8.93 -44.17 11.00
N SER A 194 -8.17 -43.50 10.14
CA SER A 194 -6.95 -42.79 10.52
C SER A 194 -6.96 -41.34 10.06
N THR A 195 -7.24 -40.41 10.98
CA THR A 195 -6.79 -39.02 10.87
C THR A 195 -5.33 -38.93 11.28
N ILE A 196 -4.50 -38.27 10.46
CA ILE A 196 -3.08 -38.07 10.76
C ILE A 196 -2.94 -36.77 11.56
N SER A 197 -2.35 -36.87 12.75
CA SER A 197 -2.02 -35.73 13.61
C SER A 197 -0.52 -35.65 13.87
N SER A 198 0.01 -34.43 13.96
CA SER A 198 1.45 -34.16 14.05
C SER A 198 2.02 -34.52 15.43
N PRO A 199 3.13 -35.28 15.52
CA PRO A 199 3.76 -35.61 16.80
C PRO A 199 4.70 -34.48 17.28
N ARG A 200 4.42 -33.90 18.45
CA ARG A 200 5.46 -33.25 19.26
C ARG A 200 6.43 -34.32 19.78
N VAL A 201 7.74 -34.08 19.70
CA VAL A 201 8.75 -34.95 20.33
C VAL A 201 9.17 -34.33 21.67
N SER A 202 8.78 -34.97 22.77
CA SER A 202 9.19 -34.61 24.13
C SER A 202 10.36 -35.45 24.62
N SER A 203 11.28 -34.83 25.35
CA SER A 203 12.44 -35.51 25.96
C SER A 203 12.05 -36.46 27.10
N THR A 204 12.56 -37.69 27.06
CA THR A 204 12.69 -38.58 28.23
C THR A 204 14.03 -39.29 28.20
N GLY A 205 14.79 -39.23 29.30
CA GLY A 205 16.04 -39.97 29.45
C GLY A 205 15.84 -41.36 30.06
N PHE A 206 16.83 -42.24 29.88
CA PHE A 206 16.99 -43.48 30.62
C PHE A 206 18.48 -43.79 30.78
N SER A 207 18.89 -44.26 31.96
CA SER A 207 20.15 -44.96 32.16
C SER A 207 19.88 -46.48 32.19
N ASP A 208 20.81 -47.28 31.68
CA ASP A 208 21.60 -48.20 32.52
C ASP A 208 22.61 -49.01 31.68
N ASN A 209 23.52 -49.69 32.37
CA ASN A 209 24.79 -50.17 31.84
C ASN A 209 24.70 -51.37 30.86
N VAL A 210 25.46 -51.28 29.76
CA VAL A 210 26.21 -52.42 29.21
C VAL A 210 27.62 -51.94 28.86
N SER A 211 28.66 -52.61 29.36
CA SER A 211 30.06 -52.30 29.07
C SER A 211 30.58 -53.11 27.86
N GLY A 212 31.21 -52.46 26.88
CA GLY A 212 31.66 -53.18 25.69
C GLY A 212 32.37 -52.38 24.59
N LYS A 213 33.67 -52.14 24.78
CA LYS A 213 34.70 -51.81 23.77
C LYS A 213 34.50 -50.54 22.90
N THR A 214 35.56 -49.75 22.85
CA THR A 214 35.71 -48.51 22.08
C THR A 214 35.48 -48.70 20.56
N SER A 215 34.58 -47.91 19.98
CA SER A 215 34.53 -47.71 18.53
C SER A 215 34.02 -46.30 18.16
N ARG A 216 34.49 -45.82 17.00
CA ARG A 216 34.47 -44.44 16.47
C ARG A 216 33.19 -43.63 16.72
N VAL A 217 33.40 -42.33 17.01
CA VAL A 217 32.38 -41.26 16.90
C VAL A 217 31.67 -41.37 15.54
N LYS A 218 30.34 -41.43 15.56
CA LYS A 218 29.52 -41.37 14.33
C LYS A 218 29.67 -39.98 13.71
N LYS A 219 30.16 -39.91 12.48
CA LYS A 219 30.09 -38.67 11.69
C LYS A 219 28.63 -38.29 11.48
N SER A 220 28.35 -36.98 11.48
CA SER A 220 27.07 -36.46 10.97
C SER A 220 26.84 -36.95 9.54
N GLN A 221 25.60 -37.32 9.22
CA GLN A 221 25.18 -37.74 7.89
C GLN A 221 25.06 -36.54 6.92
N TYR A 222 24.93 -35.34 7.47
CA TYR A 222 24.85 -34.08 6.72
C TYR A 222 26.24 -33.55 6.38
N THR A 223 26.38 -33.03 5.17
CA THR A 223 27.54 -32.25 4.74
C THR A 223 27.70 -30.98 5.60
N PRO A 224 28.90 -30.38 5.66
CA PRO A 224 29.10 -29.17 6.46
C PRO A 224 28.27 -27.95 6.02
N LEU A 225 27.85 -27.89 4.75
CA LEU A 225 26.95 -26.82 4.26
C LEU A 225 25.50 -27.07 4.69
N GLU A 226 25.02 -28.31 4.64
CA GLU A 226 23.70 -28.69 5.17
C GLU A 226 23.61 -28.41 6.68
N GLN A 227 24.70 -28.64 7.43
CA GLN A 227 24.78 -28.30 8.86
C GLN A 227 24.70 -26.77 9.12
N GLN A 228 25.36 -25.95 8.28
CA GLN A 228 25.20 -24.49 8.33
C GLN A 228 23.77 -24.05 8.00
N PHE A 229 23.16 -24.63 6.96
CA PHE A 229 21.78 -24.34 6.57
C PHE A 229 20.79 -24.66 7.69
N MET A 230 20.85 -25.87 8.27
CA MET A 230 19.94 -26.27 9.36
C MET A 230 20.06 -25.34 10.57
N LYS A 231 21.29 -25.00 11.01
CA LYS A 231 21.51 -24.08 12.14
C LYS A 231 20.89 -22.69 11.91
N ILE A 232 20.84 -22.21 10.67
CA ILE A 232 20.18 -20.94 10.32
C ILE A 232 18.66 -21.15 10.23
N LYS A 233 18.19 -22.21 9.55
CA LYS A 233 16.76 -22.52 9.38
C LYS A 233 16.06 -22.81 10.72
N GLU A 234 16.75 -23.38 11.71
CA GLU A 234 16.28 -23.54 13.09
C GLU A 234 15.88 -22.21 13.77
N SER A 235 16.52 -21.10 13.37
CA SER A 235 16.21 -19.75 13.88
C SER A 235 15.17 -19.00 13.03
N TYR A 236 14.91 -19.47 11.81
CA TYR A 236 14.09 -18.79 10.79
C TYR A 236 13.23 -19.80 10.02
N THR A 237 12.42 -20.57 10.75
CA THR A 237 11.70 -21.74 10.20
C THR A 237 10.65 -21.36 9.17
N ASP A 238 10.01 -20.19 9.34
CA ASP A 238 8.99 -19.61 8.46
C ASP A 238 9.55 -18.94 7.18
N THR A 239 10.87 -18.80 7.10
CA THR A 239 11.56 -17.98 6.11
C THR A 239 12.17 -18.85 5.02
N VAL A 240 11.93 -18.51 3.75
CA VAL A 240 12.59 -19.16 2.59
C VAL A 240 14.02 -18.63 2.47
N LEU A 241 15.02 -19.49 2.66
CA LEU A 241 16.43 -19.09 2.70
C LEU A 241 17.13 -19.24 1.35
N LEU A 242 17.76 -18.15 0.90
CA LEU A 242 18.66 -18.12 -0.25
C LEU A 242 20.10 -18.14 0.28
N VAL A 243 20.79 -19.27 0.13
CA VAL A 243 22.12 -19.50 0.70
C VAL A 243 23.21 -19.33 -0.36
N GLU A 244 24.07 -18.33 -0.21
CA GLU A 244 25.16 -18.05 -1.14
C GLU A 244 26.20 -19.18 -1.18
N CYS A 245 26.49 -19.68 -2.38
CA CYS A 245 27.34 -20.85 -2.62
C CYS A 245 28.26 -20.56 -3.83
N GLY A 246 29.19 -19.63 -3.65
CA GLY A 246 29.96 -19.06 -4.75
C GLY A 246 29.08 -18.22 -5.69
N TYR A 247 29.17 -18.44 -7.00
CA TYR A 247 28.48 -17.64 -8.02
C TYR A 247 26.94 -17.85 -8.10
N ARG A 248 26.34 -18.59 -7.15
CA ARG A 248 24.91 -18.90 -7.13
C ARG A 248 24.35 -18.98 -5.70
N TYR A 249 23.08 -18.62 -5.54
CA TYR A 249 22.30 -18.94 -4.35
C TYR A 249 21.69 -20.34 -4.49
N ARG A 250 21.69 -21.13 -3.41
CA ARG A 250 21.02 -22.43 -3.30
C ARG A 250 19.85 -22.33 -2.33
N PHE A 251 18.80 -23.10 -2.62
CA PHE A 251 17.69 -23.42 -1.73
C PHE A 251 17.83 -24.88 -1.27
N PHE A 252 17.31 -25.23 -0.10
CA PHE A 252 17.40 -26.59 0.47
C PHE A 252 16.08 -27.03 1.12
N GLY A 253 15.70 -28.30 0.91
CA GLY A 253 14.49 -28.91 1.49
C GLY A 253 13.22 -28.26 0.96
N GLU A 254 12.27 -27.96 1.86
CA GLU A 254 11.01 -27.29 1.54
C GLU A 254 11.22 -25.96 0.80
N ASP A 255 12.28 -25.20 1.13
CA ASP A 255 12.62 -23.94 0.45
C ASP A 255 12.92 -24.18 -1.04
N ALA A 256 13.48 -25.33 -1.41
CA ALA A 256 13.75 -25.70 -2.80
C ALA A 256 12.49 -26.14 -3.56
N GLU A 257 11.52 -26.76 -2.88
CA GLU A 257 10.22 -27.14 -3.46
C GLU A 257 9.32 -25.92 -3.65
N ILE A 258 9.32 -24.99 -2.69
CA ILE A 258 8.70 -23.66 -2.80
C ILE A 258 9.34 -22.90 -3.96
N ALA A 259 10.67 -22.80 -4.01
CA ALA A 259 11.37 -22.14 -5.11
C ALA A 259 11.06 -22.78 -6.47
N SER A 260 10.99 -24.12 -6.55
CA SER A 260 10.63 -24.85 -7.76
C SER A 260 9.24 -24.46 -8.28
N ARG A 261 8.21 -24.61 -7.42
CA ARG A 261 6.82 -24.26 -7.72
C ARG A 261 6.65 -22.78 -8.06
N ASP A 262 7.29 -21.89 -7.31
CA ASP A 262 6.96 -20.47 -7.36
C ASP A 262 7.84 -19.64 -8.30
N LEU A 263 9.06 -20.09 -8.57
CA LEU A 263 9.99 -19.46 -9.51
C LEU A 263 10.02 -20.14 -10.89
N ASN A 264 9.42 -21.32 -11.03
CA ASN A 264 9.48 -22.18 -12.22
C ASN A 264 10.93 -22.64 -12.52
N ILE A 265 11.61 -23.21 -11.52
CA ILE A 265 12.99 -23.71 -11.64
C ILE A 265 13.06 -25.18 -11.23
N PHE A 266 14.03 -25.94 -11.75
CA PHE A 266 14.15 -27.37 -11.44
C PHE A 266 14.72 -27.61 -10.03
N CYS A 267 14.04 -28.45 -9.24
CA CYS A 267 14.56 -29.00 -7.98
C CYS A 267 14.82 -30.52 -8.07
N HIS A 268 15.87 -31.00 -7.43
CA HIS A 268 16.24 -32.41 -7.34
C HIS A 268 16.88 -32.75 -6.00
N LEU A 269 16.85 -34.02 -5.60
CA LEU A 269 17.54 -34.48 -4.39
C LEU A 269 19.06 -34.42 -4.60
N ASP A 270 19.75 -33.65 -3.77
CA ASP A 270 21.21 -33.59 -3.67
C ASP A 270 21.60 -33.88 -2.22
N HIS A 271 22.40 -34.93 -2.00
CA HIS A 271 22.72 -35.48 -0.68
C HIS A 271 21.47 -35.78 0.16
N ASN A 272 21.15 -34.97 1.18
CA ASN A 272 20.03 -35.22 2.09
C ASN A 272 18.80 -34.35 1.82
N PHE A 273 18.87 -33.36 0.91
CA PHE A 273 17.81 -32.37 0.69
C PHE A 273 17.49 -32.15 -0.79
N MET A 274 16.21 -31.84 -1.08
CA MET A 274 15.84 -31.21 -2.34
C MET A 274 16.62 -29.90 -2.51
N THR A 275 17.18 -29.66 -3.69
CA THR A 275 18.00 -28.50 -4.02
C THR A 275 17.47 -27.83 -5.29
N ALA A 276 17.37 -26.50 -5.24
CA ALA A 276 17.28 -25.63 -6.41
C ALA A 276 18.37 -24.55 -6.33
N SER A 277 18.70 -23.86 -7.44
CA SER A 277 19.68 -22.77 -7.41
C SER A 277 19.49 -21.73 -8.50
N ILE A 278 19.87 -20.48 -8.21
CA ILE A 278 19.81 -19.32 -9.13
C ILE A 278 21.17 -18.57 -9.15
N PRO A 279 21.57 -17.93 -10.26
CA PRO A 279 22.77 -17.08 -10.30
C PRO A 279 22.67 -15.89 -9.34
N THR A 280 23.81 -15.43 -8.78
CA THR A 280 23.82 -14.27 -7.85
C THR A 280 23.23 -13.00 -8.47
N HIS A 281 23.57 -12.68 -9.72
CA HIS A 281 23.03 -11.52 -10.46
C HIS A 281 21.51 -11.58 -10.76
N ARG A 282 20.82 -12.67 -10.39
CA ARG A 282 19.35 -12.81 -10.51
C ARG A 282 18.62 -12.69 -9.17
N LEU A 283 19.34 -12.47 -8.07
CA LEU A 283 18.79 -12.41 -6.70
C LEU A 283 17.52 -11.54 -6.63
N PHE A 284 17.63 -10.27 -7.04
CA PHE A 284 16.53 -9.30 -6.98
C PHE A 284 15.22 -9.80 -7.63
N VAL A 285 15.31 -10.45 -8.79
CA VAL A 285 14.13 -10.98 -9.52
C VAL A 285 13.43 -12.07 -8.73
N HIS A 286 14.20 -12.99 -8.14
CA HIS A 286 13.65 -14.14 -7.44
C HIS A 286 13.18 -13.81 -6.01
N VAL A 287 13.86 -12.87 -5.32
CA VAL A 287 13.37 -12.31 -4.04
C VAL A 287 12.03 -11.60 -4.25
N ARG A 288 11.94 -10.66 -5.22
CA ARG A 288 10.68 -9.96 -5.53
C ARG A 288 9.54 -10.93 -5.84
N ARG A 289 9.76 -11.98 -6.66
CA ARG A 289 8.74 -12.99 -7.00
C ARG A 289 8.28 -13.84 -5.81
N LEU A 290 9.16 -14.19 -4.87
CA LEU A 290 8.78 -14.92 -3.66
C LEU A 290 8.01 -14.03 -2.68
N VAL A 291 8.45 -12.77 -2.51
CA VAL A 291 7.79 -11.80 -1.63
C VAL A 291 6.40 -11.41 -2.13
N ALA A 292 6.21 -11.23 -3.45
CA ALA A 292 4.89 -10.96 -4.06
C ALA A 292 3.88 -12.08 -3.73
N LYS A 293 4.33 -13.34 -3.74
CA LYS A 293 3.54 -14.52 -3.30
C LYS A 293 3.34 -14.64 -1.78
N GLY A 294 3.84 -13.67 -0.99
CA GLY A 294 3.62 -13.57 0.45
C GLY A 294 4.63 -14.31 1.33
N HIS A 295 5.71 -14.87 0.76
CA HIS A 295 6.77 -15.52 1.54
C HIS A 295 7.63 -14.50 2.30
N LYS A 296 8.09 -14.86 3.51
CA LYS A 296 9.23 -14.20 4.17
C LYS A 296 10.50 -14.78 3.55
N VAL A 297 11.42 -13.93 3.11
CA VAL A 297 12.59 -14.34 2.31
C VAL A 297 13.87 -13.86 2.98
N GLY A 298 14.81 -14.78 3.23
CA GLY A 298 16.08 -14.50 3.89
C GLY A 298 17.27 -14.67 2.96
N VAL A 299 18.12 -13.65 2.85
CA VAL A 299 19.36 -13.69 2.06
C VAL A 299 20.53 -13.98 2.98
N VAL A 300 21.20 -15.11 2.76
CA VAL A 300 22.31 -15.62 3.57
C VAL A 300 23.59 -15.55 2.74
N LYS A 301 24.42 -14.53 3.01
CA LYS A 301 25.70 -14.29 2.31
C LYS A 301 26.87 -14.98 3.02
N GLN A 302 27.97 -15.13 2.30
CA GLN A 302 29.26 -15.56 2.85
C GLN A 302 29.93 -14.38 3.58
N MET A 303 30.28 -14.58 4.85
CA MET A 303 30.92 -13.53 5.68
C MET A 303 32.43 -13.44 5.47
N GLU A 304 33.00 -14.36 4.69
CA GLU A 304 34.43 -14.56 4.55
C GLU A 304 34.82 -14.66 3.07
N THR A 305 35.84 -13.90 2.71
CA THR A 305 36.51 -13.94 1.41
C THR A 305 37.64 -14.98 1.38
N ALA A 306 38.14 -15.31 0.19
CA ALA A 306 39.00 -16.47 0.01
C ALA A 306 40.43 -16.28 0.55
N ALA A 307 41.01 -15.08 0.48
CA ALA A 307 42.39 -14.85 0.93
C ALA A 307 42.50 -14.63 2.45
N LEU A 308 41.59 -13.86 3.06
CA LEU A 308 41.49 -13.70 4.51
C LEU A 308 41.30 -15.06 5.20
N LYS A 309 40.35 -15.87 4.72
CA LYS A 309 40.12 -17.22 5.26
C LYS A 309 41.28 -18.19 5.00
N ALA A 310 42.03 -18.01 3.90
CA ALA A 310 43.26 -18.78 3.67
C ALA A 310 44.43 -18.37 4.59
N ALA A 311 44.28 -17.29 5.37
CA ALA A 311 45.24 -16.80 6.35
C ALA A 311 44.79 -16.98 7.81
N GLY A 312 43.48 -16.99 8.09
CA GLY A 312 42.92 -17.16 9.43
C GLY A 312 42.88 -18.61 9.94
N ASP A 313 42.64 -18.76 11.24
CA ASP A 313 42.71 -20.04 11.98
C ASP A 313 41.72 -21.11 11.50
N ASN A 314 40.61 -20.69 10.87
CA ASN A 314 39.55 -21.57 10.41
C ASN A 314 39.70 -22.06 8.96
N LYS A 315 40.87 -21.88 8.34
CA LYS A 315 41.24 -22.26 6.96
C LYS A 315 40.74 -23.64 6.49
N GLY A 316 40.66 -24.63 7.38
CA GLY A 316 40.19 -25.99 7.08
C GLY A 316 38.67 -26.21 7.13
N GLN A 317 37.88 -25.20 7.54
CA GLN A 317 36.42 -25.28 7.70
C GLN A 317 35.68 -24.81 6.43
N PRO A 318 34.33 -24.95 6.35
CA PRO A 318 33.52 -24.25 5.36
C PRO A 318 33.60 -22.73 5.55
N PHE A 319 33.24 -21.94 4.53
CA PHE A 319 33.08 -20.49 4.68
C PHE A 319 31.95 -20.18 5.68
N GLU A 320 32.14 -19.25 6.61
CA GLU A 320 31.07 -18.78 7.48
C GLU A 320 29.97 -18.06 6.67
N ARG A 321 28.73 -18.24 7.11
CA ARG A 321 27.52 -17.67 6.51
C ARG A 321 26.63 -17.11 7.59
N LYS A 322 26.03 -15.95 7.34
CA LYS A 322 25.02 -15.34 8.21
C LYS A 322 23.89 -14.78 7.36
N LEU A 323 22.70 -14.70 7.94
CA LEU A 323 21.58 -13.97 7.38
C LEU A 323 21.94 -12.48 7.36
N THR A 324 21.94 -11.85 6.18
CA THR A 324 22.29 -10.43 6.02
C THR A 324 21.08 -9.53 5.78
N ALA A 325 19.99 -10.09 5.25
CA ALA A 325 18.74 -9.38 5.04
C ALA A 325 17.53 -10.31 5.10
N LEU A 326 16.40 -9.77 5.57
CA LEU A 326 15.06 -10.33 5.47
C LEU A 326 14.20 -9.43 4.58
N TYR A 327 13.24 -10.02 3.87
CA TYR A 327 12.30 -9.34 2.98
C TYR A 327 10.89 -9.94 3.08
N THR A 328 9.90 -9.05 3.17
CA THR A 328 8.45 -9.29 3.14
C THR A 328 7.77 -8.17 2.36
N LYS A 329 6.44 -8.21 2.17
CA LYS A 329 5.71 -7.25 1.32
C LYS A 329 5.91 -5.80 1.73
N SER A 330 6.02 -5.51 3.04
CA SER A 330 6.25 -4.15 3.55
C SER A 330 7.73 -3.74 3.64
N THR A 331 8.69 -4.67 3.54
CA THR A 331 10.11 -4.46 3.90
C THR A 331 11.09 -4.56 2.73
N LEU A 332 10.60 -4.43 1.49
CA LEU A 332 11.39 -4.44 0.24
C LEU A 332 12.34 -3.21 0.09
N ILE A 333 13.46 -3.21 0.84
CA ILE A 333 14.47 -2.13 0.89
C ILE A 333 15.90 -2.70 0.91
N GLY A 334 16.73 -2.32 -0.06
CA GLY A 334 18.20 -2.46 -0.01
C GLY A 334 18.88 -2.97 -1.30
N GLU A 335 20.22 -2.88 -1.35
CA GLU A 335 21.05 -3.15 -2.54
C GLU A 335 20.81 -4.51 -3.22
N ASP A 336 20.42 -5.56 -2.47
CA ASP A 336 20.07 -6.89 -3.03
C ASP A 336 18.82 -6.90 -3.92
N LEU A 337 18.04 -5.82 -3.93
CA LEU A 337 16.83 -5.66 -4.74
C LEU A 337 17.05 -4.84 -6.02
N GLU A 338 18.25 -4.32 -6.27
CA GLU A 338 18.60 -3.58 -7.48
C GLU A 338 19.09 -4.49 -8.63
N PRO A 339 18.87 -4.11 -9.90
CA PRO A 339 19.44 -4.81 -11.04
C PRO A 339 20.97 -4.59 -11.12
N SER A 340 21.73 -5.66 -11.32
CA SER A 340 23.19 -5.57 -11.51
C SER A 340 23.51 -4.82 -12.81
N SER A 341 23.98 -3.58 -12.68
CA SER A 341 24.25 -2.67 -13.81
C SER A 341 25.44 -3.13 -14.66
N GLN A 342 25.20 -4.00 -15.64
CA GLN A 342 26.21 -4.43 -16.63
C GLN A 342 26.16 -3.68 -17.97
N ASN A 343 25.13 -2.88 -18.21
CA ASN A 343 25.07 -1.92 -19.33
C ASN A 343 24.51 -0.59 -18.80
N GLY A 344 25.09 0.53 -19.20
CA GLY A 344 24.74 1.88 -18.74
C GLY A 344 23.42 2.44 -19.29
N GLN A 345 22.48 1.57 -19.68
CA GLN A 345 21.10 1.98 -19.91
C GLN A 345 20.43 2.08 -18.54
N TYR A 346 20.09 3.30 -18.13
CA TYR A 346 19.17 3.52 -17.02
C TYR A 346 17.91 2.70 -17.28
N ALA A 347 17.46 1.94 -16.28
CA ALA A 347 16.37 1.01 -16.45
C ALA A 347 15.09 1.73 -16.90
N GLU A 348 14.61 1.41 -18.10
CA GLU A 348 13.21 1.61 -18.46
C GLU A 348 12.35 0.98 -17.34
N GLU A 349 11.25 1.66 -16.99
CA GLU A 349 10.55 1.43 -15.74
C GLU A 349 10.13 -0.03 -15.56
N GLN A 350 10.86 -0.78 -14.72
CA GLN A 350 10.35 -2.07 -14.29
C GLN A 350 9.09 -1.82 -13.46
N PRO A 351 7.94 -2.42 -13.82
CA PRO A 351 6.72 -2.24 -13.08
C PRO A 351 6.94 -2.67 -11.63
N ALA A 352 6.33 -1.93 -10.69
CA ALA A 352 6.30 -2.36 -9.32
C ALA A 352 5.58 -3.71 -9.24
N PHE A 353 6.21 -4.71 -8.62
CA PHE A 353 5.61 -6.04 -8.44
C PHE A 353 4.52 -6.07 -7.34
N SER A 354 4.18 -4.90 -6.78
CA SER A 354 2.90 -4.60 -6.14
C SER A 354 2.18 -3.56 -7.03
N SER A 355 0.91 -3.79 -7.33
CA SER A 355 0.08 -2.79 -8.02
C SER A 355 -0.21 -1.58 -7.11
N SER A 356 -0.24 -1.80 -5.79
CA SER A 356 -0.38 -0.72 -4.82
C SER A 356 0.84 0.23 -4.84
N PRO A 357 0.61 1.56 -4.84
CA PRO A 357 1.65 2.57 -4.62
C PRO A 357 2.06 2.71 -3.15
N THR A 358 1.30 2.12 -2.21
CA THR A 358 1.60 2.06 -0.77
C THR A 358 2.03 0.64 -0.37
N SER A 359 2.74 0.52 0.75
CA SER A 359 3.26 -0.76 1.25
C SER A 359 3.28 -0.79 2.79
N TYR A 360 2.15 -0.45 3.40
CA TYR A 360 2.01 -0.41 4.86
C TYR A 360 2.07 -1.80 5.50
N LEU A 361 2.87 -1.88 6.58
CA LEU A 361 2.79 -2.87 7.65
C LEU A 361 1.83 -2.32 8.72
N LEU A 362 0.66 -2.93 8.88
CA LEU A 362 -0.32 -2.53 9.92
C LEU A 362 -0.30 -3.51 11.09
N CYS A 363 0.06 -3.01 12.26
CA CYS A 363 -0.11 -3.72 13.53
C CYS A 363 -1.45 -3.38 14.17
N VAL A 364 -2.16 -4.38 14.69
CA VAL A 364 -3.48 -4.23 15.35
C VAL A 364 -3.48 -4.98 16.68
N CYS A 365 -4.00 -4.34 17.73
CA CYS A 365 -4.12 -4.92 19.07
C CYS A 365 -5.51 -4.64 19.66
N GLU A 366 -6.12 -5.63 20.28
CA GLU A 366 -7.36 -5.49 21.04
C GLU A 366 -7.04 -5.43 22.55
N LEU A 367 -7.60 -4.48 23.28
CA LEU A 367 -7.61 -4.50 24.75
C LEU A 367 -9.05 -4.57 25.29
N PRO A 368 -9.30 -5.32 26.39
CA PRO A 368 -10.59 -5.33 27.06
C PRO A 368 -10.84 -3.97 27.72
N LYS A 369 -12.08 -3.47 27.62
CA LYS A 369 -12.46 -2.14 28.12
C LYS A 369 -12.25 -2.03 29.63
N GLU A 370 -11.43 -1.08 30.07
CA GLU A 370 -11.15 -0.84 31.49
C GLU A 370 -12.43 -0.39 32.23
N GLY A 371 -12.66 -0.95 33.43
CA GLY A 371 -13.66 -0.48 34.39
C GLY A 371 -15.09 -1.05 34.29
N SER A 372 -15.49 -1.74 33.23
CA SER A 372 -16.87 -2.25 33.12
C SER A 372 -17.12 -3.50 33.99
N LYS A 373 -17.78 -3.32 35.14
CA LYS A 373 -18.21 -4.43 36.04
C LYS A 373 -19.27 -5.37 35.44
N SER A 374 -19.75 -5.10 34.23
CA SER A 374 -20.58 -6.01 33.44
C SER A 374 -20.10 -6.03 31.98
N PRO A 375 -19.84 -7.23 31.39
CA PRO A 375 -19.41 -7.32 30.00
C PRO A 375 -20.60 -7.16 29.05
N LYS A 376 -20.93 -5.92 28.67
CA LYS A 376 -21.68 -5.67 27.43
C LYS A 376 -20.78 -6.14 26.26
N LYS A 377 -21.18 -7.21 25.56
CA LYS A 377 -20.33 -8.07 24.70
C LYS A 377 -19.80 -7.42 23.40
N ASP A 378 -20.05 -6.14 23.18
CA ASP A 378 -20.07 -5.54 21.84
C ASP A 378 -19.26 -4.25 21.69
N HIS A 379 -18.46 -3.87 22.69
CA HIS A 379 -17.48 -2.79 22.58
C HIS A 379 -16.09 -3.23 23.00
N ILE A 380 -15.16 -3.21 22.04
CA ILE A 380 -13.75 -3.54 22.18
C ILE A 380 -12.95 -2.25 21.98
N GLN A 381 -11.87 -2.05 22.73
CA GLN A 381 -10.92 -0.97 22.45
C GLN A 381 -9.83 -1.52 21.53
N ILE A 382 -9.66 -0.89 20.36
CA ILE A 382 -8.70 -1.31 19.34
C ILE A 382 -7.62 -0.25 19.23
N GLY A 383 -6.36 -0.70 19.27
CA GLY A 383 -5.20 0.07 18.88
C GLY A 383 -4.69 -0.38 17.53
N LEU A 384 -4.14 0.56 16.78
CA LEU A 384 -3.32 0.24 15.62
C LEU A 384 -2.12 1.17 15.48
N ALA A 385 -1.10 0.66 14.82
CA ALA A 385 0.01 1.44 14.30
C ALA A 385 0.39 0.89 12.93
N ALA A 386 0.42 1.74 11.92
CA ALA A 386 0.86 1.43 10.57
C ALA A 386 2.20 2.09 10.29
N VAL A 387 3.14 1.35 9.70
CA VAL A 387 4.43 1.86 9.24
C VAL A 387 4.57 1.52 7.77
N GLN A 388 5.02 2.46 6.94
CA GLN A 388 5.49 2.15 5.59
C GLN A 388 7.01 2.34 5.56
N PRO A 389 7.83 1.30 5.83
CA PRO A 389 9.29 1.43 5.90
C PRO A 389 9.89 2.02 4.62
N ALA A 390 9.25 1.79 3.48
CA ALA A 390 9.70 2.30 2.19
C ALA A 390 9.61 3.82 2.03
N THR A 391 8.67 4.51 2.68
CA THR A 391 8.54 6.00 2.64
C THR A 391 8.72 6.65 4.00
N GLY A 392 8.85 5.85 5.06
CA GLY A 392 9.03 6.30 6.42
C GLY A 392 7.78 6.90 7.09
N ASP A 393 6.60 6.76 6.50
CA ASP A 393 5.35 7.21 7.12
C ASP A 393 4.98 6.32 8.32
N VAL A 394 4.57 6.95 9.43
CA VAL A 394 4.07 6.26 10.64
C VAL A 394 2.72 6.84 11.02
N ILE A 395 1.69 6.00 11.06
CA ILE A 395 0.30 6.36 11.39
C ILE A 395 -0.12 5.55 12.63
N TYR A 396 -0.86 6.13 13.56
CA TYR A 396 -1.43 5.39 14.70
C TYR A 396 -2.89 5.78 14.98
N ASP A 397 -3.65 4.90 15.63
CA ASP A 397 -5.01 5.23 16.11
C ASP A 397 -5.40 4.37 17.32
N SER A 398 -6.35 4.86 18.12
CA SER A 398 -6.96 4.13 19.24
C SER A 398 -8.42 4.53 19.40
N PHE A 399 -9.32 3.62 19.06
CA PHE A 399 -10.76 3.85 19.09
C PHE A 399 -11.51 2.75 19.86
N HIS A 400 -12.76 3.04 20.19
CA HIS A 400 -13.72 2.02 20.59
C HIS A 400 -14.53 1.64 19.36
N ASP A 401 -14.69 0.34 19.11
CA ASP A 401 -15.49 -0.15 17.99
C ASP A 401 -16.81 -0.79 18.45
N ASN A 402 -17.68 -1.11 17.48
CA ASN A 402 -18.99 -1.72 17.69
C ASN A 402 -18.99 -3.24 17.44
N GLY A 403 -20.17 -3.86 17.52
CA GLY A 403 -20.33 -5.31 17.36
C GLY A 403 -19.96 -5.88 15.98
N HIS A 404 -19.71 -5.01 14.98
CA HIS A 404 -19.36 -5.38 13.61
C HIS A 404 -18.08 -4.73 13.07
N LEU A 405 -17.32 -4.04 13.92
CA LEU A 405 -15.96 -3.54 13.65
C LEU A 405 -15.85 -2.50 12.52
N SER A 406 -16.83 -1.59 12.45
CA SER A 406 -16.91 -0.53 11.45
C SER A 406 -15.74 0.45 11.45
N GLU A 407 -15.17 0.76 12.63
CA GLU A 407 -14.09 1.72 12.74
C GLU A 407 -12.79 1.10 12.21
N LEU A 408 -12.52 -0.17 12.54
CA LEU A 408 -11.40 -0.93 12.00
C LEU A 408 -11.53 -1.16 10.48
N ASP A 409 -12.71 -1.54 9.97
CA ASP A 409 -12.93 -1.72 8.53
C ASP A 409 -12.64 -0.42 7.75
N THR A 410 -12.97 0.74 8.35
CA THR A 410 -12.66 2.05 7.77
C THR A 410 -11.14 2.28 7.66
N ARG A 411 -10.36 2.00 8.71
CA ARG A 411 -8.89 2.16 8.63
C ARG A 411 -8.24 1.16 7.67
N LEU A 412 -8.78 -0.06 7.54
CA LEU A 412 -8.28 -1.04 6.57
C LEU A 412 -8.44 -0.53 5.13
N HIS A 413 -9.60 0.02 4.76
CA HIS A 413 -9.85 0.57 3.43
C HIS A 413 -9.00 1.84 3.14
N HIS A 414 -8.76 2.70 4.14
CA HIS A 414 -7.94 3.91 3.98
C HIS A 414 -6.42 3.63 3.93
N ILE A 415 -5.92 2.72 4.76
CA ILE A 415 -4.47 2.43 4.88
C ILE A 415 -3.99 1.45 3.79
N GLN A 416 -4.86 0.56 3.32
CA GLN A 416 -4.55 -0.50 2.34
C GLN A 416 -3.27 -1.30 2.68
N PRO A 417 -3.21 -1.97 3.85
CA PRO A 417 -2.01 -2.66 4.30
C PRO A 417 -1.70 -3.91 3.46
N VAL A 418 -0.45 -4.03 3.01
CA VAL A 418 0.05 -5.23 2.30
C VAL A 418 0.48 -6.35 3.26
N GLU A 419 0.68 -6.00 4.53
CA GLU A 419 1.12 -6.90 5.59
C GLU A 419 0.50 -6.53 6.95
N LEU A 420 -0.01 -7.52 7.66
CA LEU A 420 -0.64 -7.38 8.98
C LEU A 420 0.24 -8.03 10.06
N LEU A 421 0.51 -7.31 11.15
CA LEU A 421 1.23 -7.80 12.33
C LEU A 421 0.25 -7.97 13.50
N LEU A 422 -0.09 -9.23 13.83
CA LEU A 422 -1.17 -9.55 14.74
C LEU A 422 -0.69 -10.39 15.95
N PRO A 423 -1.37 -10.33 17.11
CA PRO A 423 -1.21 -11.32 18.17
C PRO A 423 -1.61 -12.73 17.72
N GLU A 424 -1.05 -13.76 18.36
CA GLU A 424 -1.46 -15.16 18.19
C GLU A 424 -2.99 -15.36 18.32
N THR A 425 -3.65 -14.63 19.21
CA THR A 425 -5.09 -14.67 19.45
C THR A 425 -5.73 -13.29 19.36
N LEU A 426 -6.81 -13.18 18.60
CA LEU A 426 -7.71 -12.01 18.49
C LEU A 426 -9.16 -12.47 18.77
N SER A 427 -10.12 -11.54 18.88
CA SER A 427 -11.52 -11.94 19.00
C SER A 427 -12.06 -12.50 17.67
N ASP A 428 -13.02 -13.44 17.74
CA ASP A 428 -13.63 -14.07 16.55
C ASP A 428 -14.21 -13.06 15.55
N LYS A 429 -14.63 -11.88 16.04
CA LYS A 429 -15.12 -10.76 15.22
C LYS A 429 -13.99 -10.18 14.35
N THR A 430 -12.86 -9.80 14.95
CA THR A 430 -11.70 -9.21 14.27
C THR A 430 -11.00 -10.24 13.38
N GLU A 431 -10.80 -11.43 13.94
CA GLU A 431 -10.17 -12.58 13.28
C GLU A 431 -10.97 -13.04 12.05
N LYS A 432 -12.26 -12.72 11.97
CA LYS A 432 -13.09 -12.84 10.77
C LYS A 432 -12.96 -11.64 9.83
N LEU A 433 -13.13 -10.41 10.30
CA LEU A 433 -13.01 -9.20 9.45
C LEU A 433 -11.68 -9.19 8.66
N LEU A 434 -10.57 -9.50 9.34
CA LEU A 434 -9.24 -9.54 8.71
C LEU A 434 -9.06 -10.71 7.73
N LYS A 435 -9.88 -11.78 7.82
CA LYS A 435 -9.94 -12.84 6.81
C LYS A 435 -10.77 -12.41 5.62
N ASP A 436 -11.93 -11.80 5.84
CA ASP A 436 -12.81 -11.30 4.79
C ASP A 436 -12.06 -10.27 3.92
N PHE A 437 -11.43 -9.27 4.54
CA PHE A 437 -10.62 -8.23 3.86
C PHE A 437 -9.39 -8.78 3.11
N ARG A 438 -8.82 -9.90 3.60
CA ARG A 438 -7.73 -10.61 2.93
C ARG A 438 -8.21 -11.49 1.76
N MET A 439 -9.51 -11.82 1.70
CA MET A 439 -10.12 -12.63 0.66
C MET A 439 -10.75 -11.78 -0.46
N SER A 440 -11.13 -10.52 -0.20
CA SER A 440 -11.51 -9.55 -1.23
C SER A 440 -10.32 -9.02 -2.04
N SER A 441 -9.10 -9.09 -1.49
CA SER A 441 -7.86 -8.79 -2.20
C SER A 441 -7.64 -9.74 -3.39
N GLN A 442 -7.25 -9.21 -4.56
CA GLN A 442 -6.93 -10.02 -5.74
C GLN A 442 -5.93 -11.16 -5.42
N THR A 443 -6.05 -12.27 -6.16
CA THR A 443 -5.32 -13.52 -5.86
C THR A 443 -3.79 -13.41 -5.86
N GLU A 444 -3.23 -12.50 -6.67
CA GLU A 444 -1.78 -12.30 -6.75
C GLU A 444 -1.23 -11.37 -5.65
N ASP A 445 -1.94 -10.29 -5.29
CA ASP A 445 -1.49 -9.35 -4.24
C ASP A 445 -2.20 -9.55 -2.88
N ARG A 446 -2.47 -10.80 -2.51
CA ARG A 446 -3.06 -11.14 -1.20
C ARG A 446 -2.22 -10.61 -0.04
N ILE A 447 -2.89 -9.97 0.92
CA ILE A 447 -2.30 -9.45 2.16
C ILE A 447 -1.56 -10.55 2.94
N ARG A 448 -0.33 -10.28 3.39
CA ARG A 448 0.45 -11.16 4.26
C ARG A 448 0.00 -11.01 5.72
N ILE A 449 -0.01 -12.09 6.50
CA ILE A 449 -0.26 -12.05 7.95
C ILE A 449 0.94 -12.63 8.67
N GLU A 450 1.48 -11.87 9.62
CA GLU A 450 2.46 -12.28 10.61
C GLU A 450 1.76 -12.44 11.97
N ARG A 451 2.21 -13.40 12.80
CA ARG A 451 1.71 -13.60 14.17
C ARG A 451 2.87 -13.54 15.16
N LEU A 452 2.72 -12.71 16.20
CA LEU A 452 3.67 -12.63 17.33
C LEU A 452 3.02 -13.12 18.64
N PRO A 453 3.81 -13.70 19.57
CA PRO A 453 3.30 -14.15 20.88
C PRO A 453 2.60 -13.04 21.66
N ALA A 454 1.52 -13.40 22.38
CA ALA A 454 0.68 -12.46 23.12
C ALA A 454 1.46 -11.59 24.12
N ASP A 455 2.51 -12.14 24.73
CA ASP A 455 3.39 -11.45 25.69
C ASP A 455 3.99 -10.14 25.12
N VAL A 456 4.25 -10.09 23.80
CA VAL A 456 4.79 -8.89 23.11
C VAL A 456 3.80 -7.72 23.13
N PHE A 457 2.51 -8.02 23.21
CA PHE A 457 1.42 -7.04 23.29
C PHE A 457 1.01 -6.73 24.73
N GLN A 458 1.63 -7.35 25.74
CA GLN A 458 1.34 -7.04 27.13
C GLN A 458 1.89 -5.64 27.48
N TYR A 459 1.01 -4.75 27.93
CA TYR A 459 1.32 -3.33 28.15
C TYR A 459 2.59 -3.07 29.00
N THR A 460 2.85 -3.90 30.01
CA THR A 460 4.07 -3.78 30.84
C THR A 460 5.35 -4.03 30.03
N SER A 461 5.42 -5.15 29.29
CA SER A 461 6.57 -5.46 28.44
C SER A 461 6.69 -4.47 27.27
N ALA A 462 5.55 -4.01 26.74
CA ALA A 462 5.53 -2.99 25.69
C ALA A 462 6.13 -1.65 26.15
N VAL A 463 5.79 -1.19 27.36
CA VAL A 463 6.38 0.02 27.96
C VAL A 463 7.88 -0.16 28.23
N GLU A 464 8.33 -1.34 28.67
CA GLU A 464 9.76 -1.64 28.88
C GLU A 464 10.56 -1.60 27.56
N GLU A 465 10.08 -2.27 26.52
CA GLU A 465 10.71 -2.30 25.18
C GLU A 465 10.75 -0.91 24.52
N VAL A 466 9.65 -0.16 24.61
CA VAL A 466 9.57 1.24 24.14
C VAL A 466 10.52 2.15 24.93
N SER A 467 10.54 2.06 26.27
CA SER A 467 11.41 2.89 27.11
C SER A 467 12.88 2.60 26.87
N SER A 468 13.23 1.32 26.66
CA SER A 468 14.58 0.89 26.26
C SER A 468 14.97 1.47 24.90
N PHE A 469 14.05 1.53 23.94
CA PHE A 469 14.34 2.03 22.59
C PHE A 469 14.60 3.55 22.53
N TYR A 470 13.78 4.37 23.21
CA TYR A 470 13.98 5.83 23.20
C TYR A 470 15.00 6.30 24.25
N GLY A 471 15.14 5.61 25.38
CA GLY A 471 16.06 6.00 26.46
C GLY A 471 17.55 5.84 26.12
N ASN A 472 17.90 4.87 25.27
CA ASN A 472 19.30 4.51 24.95
C ASN A 472 19.95 5.35 23.84
N GLN A 473 19.30 6.40 23.34
CA GLN A 473 19.83 7.20 22.21
C GLN A 473 20.98 8.13 22.63
N THR A 474 21.66 8.79 21.68
CA THR A 474 22.88 9.58 21.91
C THR A 474 22.67 11.07 22.22
N GLU A 475 21.45 11.59 22.08
CA GLU A 475 21.14 13.03 22.21
C GLU A 475 21.36 13.64 23.61
N THR A 476 21.25 14.98 23.72
CA THR A 476 21.27 15.73 24.98
C THR A 476 20.12 15.31 25.91
N GLN A 477 20.39 15.26 27.23
CA GLN A 477 19.45 14.68 28.20
C GLN A 477 18.07 15.35 28.24
N SER A 478 17.96 16.64 27.90
CA SER A 478 16.66 17.34 27.89
C SER A 478 15.77 17.03 26.69
N ALA A 479 16.33 16.56 25.56
CA ALA A 479 15.53 16.14 24.40
C ALA A 479 14.95 14.74 24.64
N LYS A 480 15.79 13.83 25.14
CA LYS A 480 15.44 12.44 25.50
C LYS A 480 14.19 12.30 26.35
N THR A 481 14.08 13.08 27.43
CA THR A 481 12.90 13.05 28.31
C THR A 481 11.65 13.54 27.61
N GLY A 482 11.73 14.57 26.76
CA GLY A 482 10.59 15.07 25.98
C GLY A 482 10.07 14.03 24.98
N VAL A 483 10.97 13.41 24.21
CA VAL A 483 10.62 12.37 23.22
C VAL A 483 10.03 11.13 23.90
N LEU A 484 10.66 10.61 24.96
CA LEU A 484 10.13 9.45 25.67
C LEU A 484 8.77 9.76 26.32
N GLN A 485 8.61 10.93 26.93
CA GLN A 485 7.35 11.33 27.56
C GLN A 485 6.21 11.49 26.53
N SER A 486 6.50 11.95 25.30
CA SER A 486 5.48 12.04 24.26
C SER A 486 5.01 10.65 23.81
N VAL A 487 5.90 9.67 23.65
CA VAL A 487 5.53 8.29 23.31
C VAL A 487 4.76 7.62 24.44
N LEU A 488 5.17 7.79 25.70
CA LEU A 488 4.47 7.24 26.85
C LEU A 488 3.13 7.93 27.14
N SER A 489 2.84 9.06 26.50
CA SER A 489 1.51 9.71 26.53
C SER A 489 0.52 9.11 25.52
N LEU A 490 0.98 8.26 24.59
CA LEU A 490 0.12 7.61 23.61
C LEU A 490 -0.85 6.60 24.27
N PRO A 491 -2.01 6.32 23.65
CA PRO A 491 -2.97 5.36 24.19
C PRO A 491 -2.35 3.97 24.41
N LYS A 492 -2.70 3.29 25.52
CA LYS A 492 -2.19 1.95 25.88
C LYS A 492 -2.18 0.95 24.71
N PRO A 493 -3.26 0.81 23.89
CA PRO A 493 -3.26 -0.09 22.73
C PRO A 493 -2.21 0.26 21.65
N VAL A 494 -1.90 1.54 21.47
CA VAL A 494 -0.90 2.02 20.49
C VAL A 494 0.51 1.69 20.97
N ILE A 495 0.79 1.84 22.27
CA ILE A 495 2.08 1.46 22.86
C ILE A 495 2.34 -0.06 22.68
N CYS A 496 1.31 -0.89 22.86
CA CYS A 496 1.39 -2.34 22.57
C CYS A 496 1.71 -2.61 21.09
N CYS A 497 1.06 -1.91 20.15
CA CYS A 497 1.36 -2.04 18.71
C CYS A 497 2.78 -1.56 18.37
N LEU A 498 3.23 -0.46 18.98
CA LEU A 498 4.56 0.12 18.76
C LEU A 498 5.67 -0.83 19.24
N ALA A 499 5.51 -1.50 20.38
CA ALA A 499 6.47 -2.49 20.86
C ALA A 499 6.54 -3.72 19.94
N ALA A 500 5.40 -4.21 19.45
CA ALA A 500 5.36 -5.30 18.47
C ALA A 500 6.06 -4.92 17.15
N LEU A 501 5.81 -3.71 16.64
CA LEU A 501 6.49 -3.15 15.46
C LEU A 501 7.99 -2.96 15.68
N LEU A 502 8.42 -2.45 16.85
CA LEU A 502 9.83 -2.30 17.20
C LEU A 502 10.54 -3.65 17.19
N LYS A 503 9.95 -4.67 17.83
CA LYS A 503 10.49 -6.04 17.84
C LYS A 503 10.60 -6.60 16.43
N TYR A 504 9.55 -6.48 15.61
CA TYR A 504 9.56 -6.98 14.23
C TYR A 504 10.58 -6.24 13.36
N LEU A 505 10.53 -4.90 13.30
CA LEU A 505 11.42 -4.09 12.47
C LEU A 505 12.90 -4.14 12.94
N LYS A 506 13.19 -4.62 14.16
CA LYS A 506 14.55 -4.96 14.59
C LYS A 506 15.13 -6.13 13.78
N GLU A 507 14.36 -7.19 13.51
CA GLU A 507 14.80 -8.35 12.70
C GLU A 507 15.23 -7.93 11.28
N PHE A 508 14.56 -6.93 10.70
CA PHE A 508 14.85 -6.40 9.37
C PHE A 508 15.92 -5.29 9.37
N ASN A 509 16.41 -4.84 10.52
CA ASN A 509 17.21 -3.61 10.67
C ASN A 509 16.54 -2.34 10.09
N LEU A 510 15.21 -2.24 10.22
CA LEU A 510 14.39 -1.10 9.76
C LEU A 510 13.82 -0.26 10.92
N HIS A 511 14.03 -0.69 12.18
CA HIS A 511 13.52 -0.03 13.39
C HIS A 511 13.88 1.47 13.52
N ARG A 512 14.95 1.94 12.84
CA ARG A 512 15.40 3.35 12.88
C ARG A 512 14.29 4.33 12.53
N ILE A 513 13.31 3.95 11.69
CA ILE A 513 12.23 4.86 11.32
C ILE A 513 11.36 5.30 12.50
N LEU A 514 11.28 4.47 13.54
CA LEU A 514 10.52 4.77 14.75
C LEU A 514 11.30 5.69 15.71
N GLN A 515 12.55 6.08 15.42
CA GLN A 515 13.31 6.96 16.32
C GLN A 515 12.73 8.37 16.42
N ALA A 516 12.15 8.90 15.33
CA ALA A 516 11.63 10.26 15.26
C ALA A 516 10.10 10.30 15.41
N THR A 517 9.65 10.67 16.62
CA THR A 517 8.23 10.79 16.97
C THR A 517 7.50 11.90 16.20
N SER A 518 8.23 12.88 15.68
CA SER A 518 7.71 13.93 14.80
C SER A 518 7.11 13.42 13.48
N ASN A 519 7.45 12.19 13.06
CA ASN A 519 6.84 11.54 11.90
C ASN A 519 5.58 10.70 12.25
N MET A 520 5.22 10.57 13.53
CA MET A 520 4.05 9.80 13.96
C MET A 520 2.79 10.67 13.90
N ARG A 521 1.90 10.41 12.93
CA ARG A 521 0.61 11.11 12.80
C ARG A 521 -0.52 10.23 13.34
N ALA A 522 -1.42 10.79 14.15
CA ALA A 522 -2.67 10.11 14.47
C ALA A 522 -3.56 10.03 13.21
N PHE A 523 -4.27 8.92 13.00
CA PHE A 523 -5.14 8.75 11.82
C PHE A 523 -6.22 9.85 11.78
N ASN A 524 -6.93 10.04 12.89
CA ASN A 524 -7.84 11.17 13.11
C ASN A 524 -7.14 12.22 14.00
N SER A 525 -6.08 12.88 13.50
CA SER A 525 -5.26 13.78 14.32
C SER A 525 -5.91 15.11 14.70
N SER A 526 -7.01 15.49 14.06
CA SER A 526 -7.74 16.73 14.29
C SER A 526 -9.18 16.61 13.78
N GLN A 527 -9.99 17.66 13.94
CA GLN A 527 -11.39 17.70 13.47
C GLN A 527 -11.49 18.23 12.03
N ASP A 528 -10.34 18.40 11.38
CA ASP A 528 -10.15 19.28 10.22
C ASP A 528 -10.20 18.49 8.88
N THR A 529 -10.65 17.22 8.93
CA THR A 529 -10.68 16.32 7.77
C THR A 529 -12.02 15.59 7.60
N LEU A 530 -12.52 15.56 6.37
CA LEU A 530 -13.78 14.95 5.95
C LEU A 530 -13.78 13.44 6.23
N ARG A 531 -14.72 12.99 7.06
CA ARG A 531 -14.88 11.58 7.40
C ARG A 531 -15.55 10.81 6.26
N LEU A 532 -14.81 9.89 5.65
CA LEU A 532 -15.32 8.87 4.73
C LEU A 532 -15.29 7.49 5.42
N ASP A 533 -16.44 6.86 5.65
CA ASP A 533 -16.48 5.52 6.23
C ASP A 533 -16.16 4.41 5.20
N ALA A 534 -15.95 3.17 5.66
CA ALA A 534 -15.66 2.02 4.78
C ALA A 534 -16.71 1.81 3.67
N CYS A 535 -17.96 2.21 3.92
CA CYS A 535 -19.05 2.05 2.97
C CYS A 535 -18.96 3.11 1.88
N ALA A 536 -18.88 4.40 2.24
CA ALA A 536 -18.64 5.53 1.33
C ALA A 536 -17.36 5.33 0.52
N PHE A 537 -16.25 4.93 1.14
CA PHE A 537 -14.97 4.73 0.47
C PHE A 537 -15.03 3.72 -0.68
N ARG A 538 -15.79 2.62 -0.48
CA ARG A 538 -16.02 1.56 -1.46
C ARG A 538 -17.11 1.93 -2.46
N ASN A 539 -18.20 2.55 -2.01
CA ASN A 539 -19.37 2.86 -2.84
C ASN A 539 -19.14 4.03 -3.79
N LEU A 540 -18.32 5.01 -3.38
CA LEU A 540 -17.89 6.14 -4.21
C LEU A 540 -16.63 5.79 -5.04
N GLU A 541 -16.12 4.57 -4.96
CA GLU A 541 -15.02 4.03 -5.78
C GLU A 541 -13.78 4.95 -5.77
N ILE A 542 -13.33 5.28 -4.55
CA ILE A 542 -12.30 6.33 -4.33
C ILE A 542 -10.92 5.90 -4.84
N PHE A 543 -10.44 4.70 -4.46
CA PHE A 543 -9.14 4.14 -4.88
C PHE A 543 -9.25 2.88 -5.75
N GLN A 544 -10.36 2.15 -5.69
CA GLN A 544 -10.59 0.89 -6.42
C GLN A 544 -12.04 0.85 -6.89
N ASN A 545 -12.27 0.39 -8.12
CA ASN A 545 -13.63 0.13 -8.64
C ASN A 545 -14.19 -1.18 -8.05
N GLN A 546 -15.51 -1.37 -8.14
CA GLN A 546 -16.18 -2.60 -7.62
C GLN A 546 -16.22 -3.78 -8.61
N VAL A 547 -15.71 -3.62 -9.84
CA VAL A 547 -15.86 -4.60 -10.93
C VAL A 547 -14.65 -5.53 -11.05
N ASP A 548 -13.44 -4.96 -11.11
CA ASP A 548 -12.17 -5.71 -11.15
C ASP A 548 -11.20 -5.33 -10.01
N GLY A 549 -11.50 -4.28 -9.25
CA GLY A 549 -10.65 -3.79 -8.15
C GLY A 549 -9.44 -2.96 -8.62
N SER A 550 -9.37 -2.60 -9.89
CA SER A 550 -8.31 -1.74 -10.43
C SER A 550 -8.56 -0.25 -10.17
N GLU A 551 -7.53 0.56 -10.41
CA GLU A 551 -7.57 2.02 -10.29
C GLU A 551 -8.40 2.67 -11.41
N LYS A 552 -8.53 2.05 -12.60
CA LYS A 552 -9.30 2.65 -13.70
C LYS A 552 -10.79 2.71 -13.32
N GLY A 553 -11.44 3.84 -13.58
CA GLY A 553 -12.84 4.06 -13.19
C GLY A 553 -13.02 4.54 -11.75
N THR A 554 -11.98 5.03 -11.10
CA THR A 554 -12.03 5.57 -9.72
C THR A 554 -11.89 7.09 -9.68
N LEU A 555 -12.24 7.70 -8.55
CA LEU A 555 -11.96 9.13 -8.36
C LEU A 555 -10.45 9.43 -8.37
N LEU A 556 -9.62 8.55 -7.79
CA LEU A 556 -8.16 8.67 -7.86
C LEU A 556 -7.65 8.70 -9.31
N TRP A 557 -8.19 7.86 -10.20
CA TRP A 557 -7.80 7.83 -11.61
C TRP A 557 -8.13 9.12 -12.36
N VAL A 558 -9.27 9.76 -12.07
CA VAL A 558 -9.63 11.06 -12.66
C VAL A 558 -8.70 12.18 -12.17
N LEU A 559 -8.30 12.15 -10.89
CA LEU A 559 -7.52 13.22 -10.27
C LEU A 559 -5.99 13.10 -10.45
N ASN A 560 -5.49 11.91 -10.79
CA ASN A 560 -4.07 11.57 -10.75
C ASN A 560 -3.33 11.85 -12.07
N HIS A 561 -3.00 13.13 -12.27
CA HIS A 561 -2.07 13.63 -13.28
C HIS A 561 -0.66 13.92 -12.71
N THR A 562 -0.35 13.48 -11.48
CA THR A 562 0.95 13.69 -10.81
C THR A 562 2.13 13.17 -11.63
N LYS A 563 3.27 13.86 -11.58
CA LYS A 563 4.48 13.50 -12.33
C LYS A 563 5.43 12.60 -11.54
N THR A 564 5.20 12.42 -10.24
CA THR A 564 6.11 11.73 -9.33
C THR A 564 5.39 10.69 -8.46
N ARG A 565 6.11 9.63 -8.08
CA ARG A 565 5.54 8.54 -7.25
C ARG A 565 5.21 8.99 -5.82
N TYR A 566 5.94 9.97 -5.29
CA TYR A 566 5.65 10.61 -4.00
C TYR A 566 4.47 11.59 -4.11
N GLY A 567 4.34 12.33 -5.21
CA GLY A 567 3.13 13.10 -5.54
C GLY A 567 1.87 12.22 -5.56
N LYS A 568 1.88 11.09 -6.29
CA LYS A 568 0.74 10.15 -6.28
C LYS A 568 0.37 9.67 -4.86
N ARG A 569 1.36 9.29 -4.04
CA ARG A 569 1.11 8.90 -2.64
C ARG A 569 0.55 10.05 -1.80
N GLN A 570 0.97 11.28 -2.04
CA GLN A 570 0.46 12.46 -1.34
C GLN A 570 -0.96 12.84 -1.80
N LEU A 571 -1.29 12.66 -3.08
CA LEU A 571 -2.65 12.84 -3.61
C LEU A 571 -3.60 11.82 -3.00
N MET A 572 -3.17 10.56 -2.85
CA MET A 572 -3.96 9.55 -2.11
C MET A 572 -4.19 9.97 -0.66
N LYS A 573 -3.17 10.46 0.07
CA LYS A 573 -3.30 10.97 1.44
C LYS A 573 -4.31 12.13 1.53
N TRP A 574 -4.34 13.03 0.54
CA TRP A 574 -5.35 14.11 0.46
C TRP A 574 -6.74 13.60 0.09
N LEU A 575 -6.86 12.57 -0.76
CA LEU A 575 -8.14 12.05 -1.22
C LEU A 575 -8.83 11.13 -0.21
N SER A 576 -8.07 10.42 0.63
CA SER A 576 -8.61 9.67 1.77
C SER A 576 -8.99 10.58 2.94
N GLN A 577 -8.36 11.76 3.05
CA GLN A 577 -8.63 12.75 4.07
C GLN A 577 -8.75 14.17 3.45
N PRO A 578 -9.86 14.46 2.74
CA PRO A 578 -10.18 15.82 2.30
C PRO A 578 -10.32 16.75 3.52
N LEU A 579 -10.25 18.05 3.34
CA LEU A 579 -10.25 19.02 4.43
C LEU A 579 -11.68 19.39 4.88
N THR A 580 -11.85 19.92 6.09
CA THR A 580 -13.07 20.63 6.53
C THR A 580 -12.81 22.09 6.86
N ASP A 581 -11.56 22.49 7.13
CA ASP A 581 -11.20 23.90 7.30
C ASP A 581 -11.26 24.66 5.97
N VAL A 582 -11.99 25.78 5.97
CA VAL A 582 -12.27 26.56 4.76
C VAL A 582 -11.06 27.37 4.30
N GLN A 583 -10.15 27.77 5.19
CA GLN A 583 -8.95 28.53 4.83
C GLN A 583 -7.93 27.62 4.12
N ASP A 584 -7.72 26.41 4.62
CA ASP A 584 -6.84 25.42 3.96
C ASP A 584 -7.40 24.94 2.61
N ILE A 585 -8.73 24.83 2.46
CA ILE A 585 -9.35 24.51 1.16
C ILE A 585 -9.16 25.67 0.18
N GLU A 586 -9.47 26.90 0.59
CA GLU A 586 -9.38 28.07 -0.28
C GLU A 586 -7.92 28.38 -0.66
N SER A 587 -6.97 28.18 0.26
CA SER A 587 -5.52 28.27 0.02
C SER A 587 -5.04 27.28 -1.06
N ARG A 588 -5.61 26.08 -1.12
CA ARG A 588 -5.39 25.14 -2.24
C ARG A 588 -6.06 25.62 -3.53
N LEU A 589 -7.30 26.12 -3.47
CA LEU A 589 -8.00 26.63 -4.66
C LEU A 589 -7.29 27.84 -5.27
N GLU A 590 -6.76 28.76 -4.46
CA GLU A 590 -5.88 29.84 -4.90
C GLU A 590 -4.62 29.31 -5.60
N ALA A 591 -3.92 28.34 -4.99
CA ALA A 591 -2.74 27.74 -5.57
C ALA A 591 -3.03 27.01 -6.90
N VAL A 592 -4.17 26.32 -7.00
CA VAL A 592 -4.63 25.66 -8.24
C VAL A 592 -5.02 26.69 -9.31
N THR A 593 -5.66 27.79 -8.93
CA THR A 593 -5.99 28.90 -9.84
C THR A 593 -4.73 29.54 -10.40
N GLU A 594 -3.78 29.92 -9.53
CA GLU A 594 -2.51 30.55 -9.93
C GLU A 594 -1.66 29.63 -10.84
N LEU A 595 -1.63 28.32 -10.58
CA LEU A 595 -0.96 27.36 -11.46
C LEU A 595 -1.65 27.22 -12.82
N LEU A 596 -2.99 27.27 -12.86
CA LEU A 596 -3.77 27.17 -14.11
C LEU A 596 -3.61 28.40 -15.02
N ASP A 597 -3.52 29.59 -14.43
CA ASP A 597 -3.32 30.88 -15.12
C ASP A 597 -1.84 31.11 -15.55
N SER A 598 -0.90 30.26 -15.13
CA SER A 598 0.55 30.53 -15.24
C SER A 598 1.24 29.95 -16.48
N ASP A 599 1.23 30.70 -17.59
CA ASP A 599 2.00 30.38 -18.82
C ASP A 599 3.53 30.60 -18.68
N SER A 600 4.13 30.25 -17.54
CA SER A 600 5.56 30.50 -17.29
C SER A 600 6.46 29.34 -17.75
N SER A 601 7.38 29.64 -18.68
CA SER A 601 8.39 28.66 -19.13
C SER A 601 9.35 28.18 -18.03
N SER A 602 9.31 28.75 -16.83
CA SER A 602 10.06 28.28 -15.65
C SER A 602 9.31 27.13 -14.94
N LEU A 603 7.98 27.18 -14.89
CA LEU A 603 7.16 26.07 -14.38
C LEU A 603 7.24 24.85 -15.31
N ASP A 604 7.22 25.05 -16.64
CA ASP A 604 7.45 23.96 -17.61
C ASP A 604 8.76 23.21 -17.35
N LYS A 605 9.84 23.95 -17.07
CA LYS A 605 11.15 23.35 -16.74
C LYS A 605 11.07 22.53 -15.45
N LEU A 606 10.35 23.00 -14.42
CA LEU A 606 10.14 22.23 -13.20
C LEU A 606 9.30 20.97 -13.45
N CYS A 607 8.23 21.05 -14.23
CA CYS A 607 7.43 19.89 -14.67
C CYS A 607 8.27 18.85 -15.46
N GLN A 608 9.19 19.31 -16.32
CA GLN A 608 10.15 18.44 -17.04
C GLN A 608 11.24 17.84 -16.15
N VAL A 609 11.54 18.44 -14.99
CA VAL A 609 12.43 17.87 -13.97
C VAL A 609 11.68 16.84 -13.13
N LEU A 610 10.45 17.17 -12.67
CA LEU A 610 9.60 16.28 -11.87
C LEU A 610 9.25 14.99 -12.63
N SER A 611 8.85 15.09 -13.90
CA SER A 611 8.55 13.91 -14.76
C SER A 611 9.77 13.03 -15.09
N ARG A 612 10.98 13.42 -14.67
CA ARG A 612 12.20 12.61 -14.74
C ARG A 612 12.83 12.38 -13.36
N SER A 613 12.08 12.64 -12.29
CA SER A 613 12.52 12.44 -10.91
C SER A 613 12.40 10.96 -10.53
N PRO A 614 13.44 10.34 -9.94
CA PRO A 614 13.31 9.01 -9.34
C PRO A 614 12.43 9.09 -8.08
N ASP A 615 12.11 7.95 -7.48
CA ASP A 615 11.37 7.91 -6.21
C ASP A 615 12.27 8.32 -5.03
N VAL A 616 12.56 9.63 -4.93
CA VAL A 616 13.49 10.19 -3.92
C VAL A 616 13.00 10.01 -2.48
N GLU A 617 11.70 9.88 -2.24
CA GLU A 617 11.14 9.55 -0.93
C GLU A 617 11.60 8.14 -0.49
N ARG A 618 11.52 7.16 -1.39
CA ARG A 618 12.05 5.81 -1.15
C ARG A 618 13.57 5.77 -1.06
N GLY A 619 14.24 6.51 -1.94
CA GLY A 619 15.70 6.63 -1.94
C GLY A 619 16.26 7.19 -0.64
N LEU A 620 15.68 8.27 -0.11
CA LEU A 620 16.06 8.84 1.20
C LEU A 620 15.86 7.84 2.34
N CYS A 621 14.83 6.99 2.29
CA CYS A 621 14.62 5.95 3.31
C CYS A 621 15.63 4.78 3.16
N SER A 622 15.96 4.38 1.92
CA SER A 622 17.03 3.39 1.65
C SER A 622 18.39 3.87 2.18
N ILE A 623 18.67 5.17 2.01
CA ILE A 623 19.86 5.87 2.54
C ILE A 623 19.84 5.90 4.08
N TYR A 624 18.74 6.34 4.70
CA TYR A 624 18.59 6.44 6.16
C TYR A 624 18.70 5.09 6.87
N HIS A 625 18.24 4.01 6.24
CA HIS A 625 18.43 2.64 6.71
C HIS A 625 19.83 2.06 6.41
N LYS A 626 20.72 2.82 5.76
CA LYS A 626 22.05 2.41 5.27
C LYS A 626 22.04 1.18 4.35
N LYS A 627 20.95 0.98 3.60
CA LYS A 627 20.79 -0.15 2.69
C LYS A 627 20.96 0.20 1.22
N CYS A 628 21.10 1.48 0.88
CA CYS A 628 21.23 1.95 -0.49
C CYS A 628 22.54 1.53 -1.17
N SER A 629 22.48 1.33 -2.48
CA SER A 629 23.69 1.22 -3.29
C SER A 629 24.32 2.61 -3.52
N PRO A 630 25.62 2.70 -3.84
CA PRO A 630 26.23 3.96 -4.28
C PRO A 630 25.60 4.57 -5.55
N ALA A 631 25.00 3.72 -6.41
CA ALA A 631 24.29 4.17 -7.60
C ALA A 631 22.92 4.78 -7.26
N GLU A 632 22.18 4.19 -6.31
CA GLU A 632 20.95 4.75 -5.76
C GLU A 632 21.24 6.10 -5.09
N PHE A 633 22.24 6.17 -4.21
CA PHE A 633 22.64 7.40 -3.51
C PHE A 633 22.92 8.57 -4.48
N VAL A 634 23.77 8.34 -5.48
CA VAL A 634 24.13 9.35 -6.50
C VAL A 634 22.94 9.72 -7.40
N THR A 635 21.99 8.80 -7.61
CA THR A 635 20.77 9.06 -8.38
C THR A 635 19.80 9.95 -7.59
N VAL A 636 19.61 9.69 -6.29
CA VAL A 636 18.74 10.45 -5.39
C VAL A 636 19.30 11.85 -5.10
N THR A 637 20.57 11.94 -4.71
CA THR A 637 21.21 13.23 -4.37
C THR A 637 21.30 14.16 -5.58
N ARG A 638 21.65 13.65 -6.78
CA ARG A 638 21.65 14.46 -8.01
C ARG A 638 20.24 14.94 -8.39
N ALA A 639 19.21 14.13 -8.16
CA ALA A 639 17.82 14.56 -8.39
C ALA A 639 17.44 15.72 -7.45
N LEU A 640 17.70 15.58 -6.15
CA LEU A 640 17.43 16.61 -5.14
C LEU A 640 18.21 17.90 -5.39
N SER A 641 19.50 17.81 -5.74
CA SER A 641 20.34 18.94 -6.17
C SER A 641 19.74 19.68 -7.37
N ARG A 642 19.37 18.95 -8.44
CA ARG A 642 18.74 19.53 -9.64
C ARG A 642 17.38 20.17 -9.34
N LEU A 643 16.58 19.58 -8.47
CA LEU A 643 15.30 20.13 -8.01
C LEU A 643 15.51 21.43 -7.20
N SER A 644 16.45 21.44 -6.25
CA SER A 644 16.83 22.64 -5.49
C SER A 644 17.26 23.79 -6.39
N LEU A 645 18.14 23.51 -7.38
CA LEU A 645 18.56 24.51 -8.37
C LEU A 645 17.40 25.04 -9.22
N THR A 646 16.52 24.15 -9.70
CA THR A 646 15.37 24.55 -10.53
C THR A 646 14.37 25.41 -9.75
N VAL A 647 14.12 25.09 -8.47
CA VAL A 647 13.26 25.89 -7.58
C VAL A 647 13.87 27.27 -7.28
N LYS A 648 15.20 27.36 -7.08
CA LYS A 648 15.89 28.65 -6.94
C LYS A 648 15.66 29.55 -8.17
N THR A 649 15.87 29.04 -9.38
CA THR A 649 15.63 29.79 -10.63
C THR A 649 14.15 30.13 -10.86
N LEU A 650 13.21 29.26 -10.44
CA LEU A 650 11.77 29.56 -10.51
C LEU A 650 11.42 30.76 -9.61
N ARG A 651 11.90 30.76 -8.36
CA ARG A 651 11.70 31.86 -7.40
C ARG A 651 12.24 33.21 -7.87
N GLU A 652 13.28 33.20 -8.71
CA GLU A 652 13.87 34.41 -9.30
C GLU A 652 13.13 34.92 -10.55
N SER A 653 12.21 34.12 -11.13
CA SER A 653 11.58 34.41 -12.44
C SER A 653 10.05 34.48 -12.44
N VAL A 654 9.38 34.20 -11.31
CA VAL A 654 7.91 34.29 -11.18
C VAL A 654 7.55 34.96 -9.85
N ASP A 655 6.70 36.00 -9.91
CA ASP A 655 6.09 36.60 -8.72
C ASP A 655 4.86 35.79 -8.31
N ILE A 656 4.99 35.04 -7.20
CA ILE A 656 4.00 34.07 -6.73
C ILE A 656 3.22 34.65 -5.54
N LYS A 657 1.90 34.64 -5.69
CA LYS A 657 0.92 35.29 -4.82
C LYS A 657 0.35 34.33 -3.77
N SER A 658 0.02 33.10 -4.15
CA SER A 658 -0.49 32.07 -3.24
C SER A 658 0.51 31.80 -2.12
N VAL A 659 0.06 31.98 -0.88
CA VAL A 659 0.89 31.77 0.32
C VAL A 659 1.43 30.34 0.36
N LEU A 660 0.60 29.34 0.01
CA LEU A 660 0.97 27.93 -0.02
C LEU A 660 2.10 27.62 -1.01
N LEU A 661 2.00 28.14 -2.24
CA LEU A 661 3.06 27.97 -3.25
C LEU A 661 4.34 28.70 -2.86
N LYS A 662 4.20 29.91 -2.31
CA LYS A 662 5.31 30.75 -1.85
C LYS A 662 6.10 30.11 -0.70
N ASP A 663 5.40 29.56 0.30
CA ASP A 663 6.03 28.88 1.43
C ASP A 663 6.72 27.58 1.00
N ILE A 664 6.09 26.79 0.13
CA ILE A 664 6.72 25.62 -0.52
C ILE A 664 8.04 26.06 -1.18
N LEU A 665 8.02 27.03 -2.10
CA LEU A 665 9.16 27.38 -2.93
C LEU A 665 10.25 28.18 -2.20
N ILE A 666 9.94 28.80 -1.05
CA ILE A 666 10.93 29.45 -0.18
C ILE A 666 11.60 28.45 0.77
N GLN A 667 10.85 27.52 1.38
CA GLN A 667 11.42 26.51 2.30
C GLN A 667 12.20 25.42 1.54
N MET A 668 11.79 25.10 0.31
CA MET A 668 12.38 24.03 -0.50
C MET A 668 13.91 24.11 -0.68
N PRO A 669 14.52 25.26 -1.06
CA PRO A 669 15.96 25.36 -1.24
C PRO A 669 16.79 25.26 0.05
N SER A 670 16.29 25.76 1.19
CA SER A 670 17.02 25.72 2.47
C SER A 670 16.94 24.34 3.12
N LEU A 671 15.79 23.66 3.01
CA LEU A 671 15.65 22.27 3.47
C LEU A 671 16.58 21.28 2.73
N LEU A 672 17.07 21.63 1.54
CA LEU A 672 17.98 20.83 0.70
C LEU A 672 19.44 21.32 0.75
N GLU A 673 19.82 22.12 1.75
CA GLU A 673 21.20 22.58 1.91
C GLU A 673 22.18 21.42 2.20
N GLY A 674 23.45 21.60 1.82
CA GLY A 674 24.52 20.60 2.00
C GLY A 674 24.54 19.44 1.00
N ILE A 675 23.45 19.14 0.26
CA ILE A 675 23.40 17.98 -0.65
C ILE A 675 24.52 18.00 -1.70
N ASP A 676 24.89 19.18 -2.21
CA ASP A 676 25.91 19.32 -3.25
C ASP A 676 27.33 18.92 -2.76
N SER A 677 27.64 19.05 -1.46
CA SER A 677 28.94 18.61 -0.93
C SER A 677 29.01 17.09 -0.74
N PHE A 678 27.90 16.46 -0.34
CA PHE A 678 27.75 15.00 -0.32
C PHE A 678 27.78 14.38 -1.73
N LEU A 679 27.33 15.11 -2.76
CA LEU A 679 27.48 14.67 -4.15
C LEU A 679 28.92 14.84 -4.65
N ALA A 680 29.58 15.96 -4.31
CA ALA A 680 30.95 16.26 -4.75
C ALA A 680 32.03 15.36 -4.12
N SER A 681 31.78 14.78 -2.94
CA SER A 681 32.70 13.82 -2.30
C SER A 681 32.68 12.42 -2.92
N ILE A 682 31.70 12.12 -3.79
CA ILE A 682 31.56 10.81 -4.45
C ILE A 682 32.13 10.84 -5.88
N ASN A 683 33.05 9.91 -6.15
CA ASN A 683 33.61 9.67 -7.46
C ASN A 683 32.61 8.91 -8.35
N GLU A 684 31.81 9.64 -9.13
CA GLU A 684 30.81 9.03 -10.03
C GLU A 684 31.37 7.96 -10.99
N LYS A 685 32.66 8.07 -11.36
CA LYS A 685 33.26 7.06 -12.25
C LYS A 685 33.36 5.72 -11.53
N ALA A 686 33.82 5.71 -10.28
CA ALA A 686 33.86 4.49 -9.46
C ALA A 686 32.46 3.90 -9.26
N VAL A 687 31.42 4.74 -9.12
CA VAL A 687 30.03 4.30 -9.05
C VAL A 687 29.58 3.61 -10.35
N ARG A 688 29.90 4.17 -11.52
CA ARG A 688 29.61 3.54 -12.83
C ARG A 688 30.42 2.25 -13.07
N ASP A 689 31.67 2.22 -12.61
CA ASP A 689 32.56 1.05 -12.73
C ASP A 689 32.24 -0.04 -11.67
N GLY A 690 31.31 0.22 -10.73
CA GLY A 690 30.91 -0.70 -9.65
C GLY A 690 31.94 -0.84 -8.51
N ASP A 691 32.94 0.03 -8.45
CA ASP A 691 34.13 -0.12 -7.61
C ASP A 691 34.03 0.67 -6.30
N LYS A 692 33.48 0.04 -5.25
CA LYS A 692 33.44 0.60 -3.89
C LYS A 692 34.84 0.99 -3.34
N THR A 693 35.95 0.49 -3.89
CA THR A 693 37.32 0.82 -3.40
C THR A 693 37.86 2.17 -3.87
N LYS A 694 37.18 2.84 -4.82
CA LYS A 694 37.54 4.18 -5.32
C LYS A 694 36.38 5.18 -5.19
N LEU A 695 35.43 4.87 -4.30
CA LEU A 695 34.14 5.56 -4.20
C LEU A 695 34.26 7.03 -3.76
N PHE A 696 35.18 7.33 -2.84
CA PHE A 696 35.41 8.68 -2.35
C PHE A 696 36.41 9.43 -3.24
N ALA A 697 36.09 10.67 -3.57
CA ALA A 697 36.95 11.55 -4.37
C ALA A 697 38.23 11.95 -3.61
N ASP A 698 38.14 12.06 -2.28
CA ASP A 698 39.25 12.28 -1.36
C ASP A 698 39.28 11.16 -0.29
N PRO A 699 40.12 10.12 -0.49
CA PRO A 699 40.26 9.05 0.50
C PRO A 699 40.93 9.46 1.82
N SER A 700 41.52 10.66 1.94
CA SER A 700 42.22 11.07 3.17
C SER A 700 41.27 11.29 4.36
N GLN A 701 39.99 11.52 4.07
CA GLN A 701 38.90 11.65 5.05
C GLN A 701 38.65 10.34 5.82
N PHE A 702 39.11 9.19 5.30
CA PHE A 702 38.96 7.88 5.92
C PHE A 702 40.34 7.23 6.16
N PRO A 703 40.98 7.45 7.33
CA PRO A 703 42.37 7.07 7.56
C PRO A 703 42.69 5.58 7.37
N SER A 704 41.76 4.68 7.68
CA SER A 704 41.88 3.23 7.45
C SER A 704 41.98 2.89 5.96
N VAL A 705 41.05 3.43 5.16
CA VAL A 705 41.03 3.31 3.70
C VAL A 705 42.33 3.87 3.11
N HIS A 706 42.73 5.07 3.53
CA HIS A 706 43.95 5.72 3.03
C HIS A 706 45.21 4.89 3.33
N GLN A 707 45.38 4.39 4.56
CA GLN A 707 46.52 3.55 4.93
C GLN A 707 46.52 2.23 4.15
N CYS A 708 45.36 1.58 4.00
CA CYS A 708 45.25 0.32 3.26
C CYS A 708 45.59 0.50 1.76
N MET A 709 45.22 1.64 1.16
CA MET A 709 45.64 2.00 -0.19
C MET A 709 47.16 2.21 -0.31
N GLN A 710 47.81 2.85 0.68
CA GLN A 710 49.27 2.99 0.71
C GLN A 710 49.97 1.62 0.83
N ASP A 711 49.52 0.76 1.73
CA ASP A 711 50.04 -0.60 1.93
C ASP A 711 49.97 -1.43 0.63
N ILE A 712 48.84 -1.34 -0.08
CA ILE A 712 48.64 -2.00 -1.38
C ILE A 712 49.67 -1.53 -2.41
N GLU A 713 49.90 -0.23 -2.52
CA GLU A 713 50.86 0.32 -3.50
C GLU A 713 52.30 0.00 -3.12
N ALA A 714 52.63 -0.01 -1.82
CA ALA A 714 53.93 -0.46 -1.32
C ALA A 714 54.22 -1.93 -1.65
N VAL A 715 53.21 -2.81 -1.63
CA VAL A 715 53.35 -4.22 -2.08
C VAL A 715 53.51 -4.30 -3.60
N LYS A 716 52.69 -3.59 -4.39
CA LYS A 716 52.82 -3.56 -5.86
C LYS A 716 54.20 -3.08 -6.31
N SER A 717 54.72 -2.01 -5.68
CA SER A 717 56.04 -1.45 -6.00
C SER A 717 57.15 -2.50 -5.79
N LYS A 718 57.16 -3.19 -4.64
CA LYS A 718 58.09 -4.29 -4.34
C LYS A 718 57.97 -5.44 -5.35
N MET A 719 56.75 -5.80 -5.79
CA MET A 719 56.55 -6.80 -6.85
C MET A 719 57.06 -6.32 -8.23
N ALA A 720 56.98 -5.01 -8.52
CA ALA A 720 57.48 -4.40 -9.74
C ALA A 720 59.02 -4.27 -9.77
N GLU A 721 59.67 -4.06 -8.62
CA GLU A 721 61.13 -4.20 -8.45
C GLU A 721 61.59 -5.65 -8.65
N HIS A 722 60.92 -6.61 -8.01
CA HIS A 722 61.26 -8.04 -8.09
C HIS A 722 61.20 -8.57 -9.53
N ARG A 723 60.29 -8.04 -10.38
CA ARG A 723 60.25 -8.31 -11.83
C ARG A 723 61.59 -8.08 -12.54
N GLN A 724 62.41 -7.12 -12.11
CA GLN A 724 63.74 -6.88 -12.69
C GLN A 724 64.74 -8.01 -12.35
N ARG A 725 64.54 -8.71 -11.23
CA ARG A 725 65.34 -9.88 -10.80
C ARG A 725 64.89 -11.13 -11.56
N LEU A 726 63.58 -11.37 -11.65
CA LEU A 726 62.98 -12.47 -12.43
C LEU A 726 63.45 -12.52 -13.89
N ARG A 727 63.55 -11.36 -14.57
CA ARG A 727 64.06 -11.29 -15.96
C ARG A 727 65.47 -11.87 -16.13
N LYS A 728 66.31 -11.78 -15.09
CA LYS A 728 67.65 -12.36 -15.04
C LYS A 728 67.59 -13.85 -14.71
N GLU A 729 66.82 -14.23 -13.69
CA GLU A 729 66.69 -15.61 -13.19
C GLU A 729 66.21 -16.61 -14.27
N VAL A 730 65.21 -16.26 -15.08
CA VAL A 730 64.70 -17.14 -16.16
C VAL A 730 65.45 -16.94 -17.48
N ALA A 731 66.43 -16.03 -17.52
CA ALA A 731 67.12 -15.58 -18.74
C ALA A 731 66.13 -15.22 -19.89
N MET A 732 65.13 -14.39 -19.58
CA MET A 732 64.10 -13.91 -20.49
C MET A 732 63.87 -12.39 -20.30
N PRO A 733 64.58 -11.52 -21.05
CA PRO A 733 64.51 -10.07 -20.88
C PRO A 733 63.11 -9.46 -21.08
N THR A 734 62.29 -10.09 -21.92
CA THR A 734 60.92 -9.68 -22.25
C THR A 734 59.85 -10.27 -21.32
N ALA A 735 60.23 -11.00 -20.26
CA ALA A 735 59.26 -11.56 -19.32
C ALA A 735 58.53 -10.44 -18.56
N ASP A 736 57.21 -10.50 -18.50
CA ASP A 736 56.39 -9.60 -17.68
C ASP A 736 55.24 -10.38 -17.03
N TYR A 737 54.58 -9.77 -16.06
CA TYR A 737 53.43 -10.36 -15.40
C TYR A 737 52.22 -10.39 -16.34
N VAL A 738 51.58 -11.55 -16.46
CA VAL A 738 50.32 -11.71 -17.19
C VAL A 738 49.17 -12.01 -16.24
N THR A 739 47.98 -11.53 -16.62
CA THR A 739 46.71 -11.85 -15.96
C THR A 739 45.84 -12.66 -16.91
N VAL A 740 45.40 -13.85 -16.50
CA VAL A 740 44.54 -14.73 -17.31
C VAL A 740 43.47 -15.37 -16.43
N SER A 741 42.20 -15.30 -16.83
CA SER A 741 41.05 -15.86 -16.09
C SER A 741 41.04 -15.47 -14.60
N GLY A 742 41.21 -14.17 -14.31
CA GLY A 742 41.26 -13.61 -12.96
C GLY A 742 42.52 -13.93 -12.14
N ASN A 743 43.39 -14.81 -12.62
CA ASN A 743 44.69 -15.05 -11.98
C ASN A 743 45.70 -14.02 -12.45
N GLU A 744 46.18 -13.18 -11.55
CA GLU A 744 47.18 -12.14 -11.81
C GLU A 744 48.62 -12.63 -11.50
N TYR A 745 49.60 -11.78 -11.83
CA TYR A 745 51.02 -11.89 -11.48
C TYR A 745 51.68 -13.23 -11.86
N MET A 746 51.19 -13.89 -12.92
CA MET A 746 51.83 -15.10 -13.46
C MET A 746 52.94 -14.73 -14.44
N ILE A 747 53.97 -15.58 -14.56
CA ILE A 747 54.92 -15.58 -15.67
C ILE A 747 54.50 -16.67 -16.65
N GLU A 748 54.28 -16.30 -17.91
CA GLU A 748 53.95 -17.26 -18.99
C GLU A 748 55.23 -17.74 -19.70
N VAL A 749 55.36 -19.07 -19.84
CA VAL A 749 56.53 -19.73 -20.42
C VAL A 749 56.07 -20.74 -21.47
N LYS A 750 56.71 -20.75 -22.65
CA LYS A 750 56.41 -21.76 -23.69
C LYS A 750 56.76 -23.15 -23.18
N ASN A 751 55.94 -24.16 -23.49
CA ASN A 751 56.12 -25.53 -22.99
C ASN A 751 57.49 -26.13 -23.38
N SER A 752 58.09 -25.70 -24.50
CA SER A 752 59.45 -26.06 -24.92
C SER A 752 60.57 -25.45 -24.05
N GLN A 753 60.27 -24.43 -23.25
CA GLN A 753 61.21 -23.67 -22.42
C GLN A 753 61.02 -23.90 -20.91
N VAL A 754 60.06 -24.75 -20.49
CA VAL A 754 59.79 -25.07 -19.08
C VAL A 754 61.03 -25.57 -18.32
N LYS A 755 62.02 -26.16 -19.00
CA LYS A 755 63.32 -26.52 -18.41
C LYS A 755 64.13 -25.33 -17.84
N LYS A 756 63.78 -24.09 -18.18
CA LYS A 756 64.36 -22.86 -17.62
C LYS A 756 63.68 -22.39 -16.32
N VAL A 757 62.54 -22.96 -15.95
CA VAL A 757 61.76 -22.54 -14.78
C VAL A 757 62.35 -23.21 -13.53
N PRO A 758 62.65 -22.46 -12.45
CA PRO A 758 63.08 -23.03 -11.18
C PRO A 758 62.05 -24.00 -10.57
N LYS A 759 62.51 -25.05 -9.87
CA LYS A 759 61.66 -26.16 -9.40
C LYS A 759 60.71 -25.79 -8.26
N ASP A 760 60.99 -24.68 -7.58
CA ASP A 760 60.22 -24.08 -6.49
C ASP A 760 59.03 -23.24 -6.97
N TRP A 761 58.93 -22.95 -8.28
CA TRP A 761 57.84 -22.13 -8.83
C TRP A 761 56.53 -22.93 -8.94
N LEU A 762 55.45 -22.35 -8.42
CA LEU A 762 54.13 -22.98 -8.44
C LEU A 762 53.47 -22.84 -9.81
N GLN A 763 53.12 -23.95 -10.46
CA GLN A 763 52.35 -23.93 -11.71
C GLN A 763 50.87 -23.62 -11.41
N ILE A 764 50.37 -22.49 -11.93
CA ILE A 764 49.00 -22.00 -11.70
C ILE A 764 48.05 -22.44 -12.81
N SER A 765 48.50 -22.43 -14.07
CA SER A 765 47.71 -22.93 -15.20
C SER A 765 48.59 -23.44 -16.34
N GLY A 766 47.99 -24.21 -17.25
CA GLY A 766 48.67 -24.76 -18.42
C GLY A 766 47.74 -24.83 -19.63
N THR A 767 48.33 -24.68 -20.81
CA THR A 767 47.68 -24.86 -22.12
C THR A 767 48.57 -25.76 -22.98
N LYS A 768 48.10 -26.15 -24.17
CA LYS A 768 48.90 -26.95 -25.12
C LYS A 768 50.21 -26.28 -25.56
N GLN A 769 50.30 -24.94 -25.52
CA GLN A 769 51.48 -24.19 -26.00
C GLN A 769 52.31 -23.54 -24.87
N VAL A 770 51.66 -23.06 -23.82
CA VAL A 770 52.28 -22.28 -22.73
C VAL A 770 51.81 -22.75 -21.35
N SER A 771 52.71 -22.72 -20.37
CA SER A 771 52.47 -22.99 -18.95
C SER A 771 52.78 -21.74 -18.13
N ARG A 772 52.00 -21.51 -17.07
CA ARG A 772 52.02 -20.28 -16.26
C ARG A 772 52.37 -20.58 -14.82
N TYR A 773 53.32 -19.83 -14.30
CA TYR A 773 53.93 -20.07 -13.00
C TYR A 773 53.91 -18.82 -12.13
N ARG A 774 53.93 -18.99 -10.80
CA ARG A 774 54.28 -17.94 -9.85
C ARG A 774 55.54 -18.34 -9.05
N PRO A 775 56.58 -17.49 -9.01
CA PRO A 775 57.70 -17.62 -8.08
C PRO A 775 57.22 -17.58 -6.61
N PRO A 776 57.91 -18.24 -5.65
CA PRO A 776 57.50 -18.23 -4.24
C PRO A 776 57.29 -16.84 -3.64
N TYR A 777 58.22 -15.91 -3.88
CA TYR A 777 58.10 -14.52 -3.41
C TYR A 777 56.90 -13.78 -4.01
N VAL A 778 56.58 -14.04 -5.28
CA VAL A 778 55.42 -13.45 -5.96
C VAL A 778 54.13 -14.05 -5.43
N GLU A 779 54.08 -15.35 -5.16
CA GLU A 779 52.93 -16.04 -4.59
C GLU A 779 52.68 -15.66 -3.12
N GLU A 780 53.71 -15.36 -2.33
CA GLU A 780 53.59 -14.79 -0.99
C GLU A 780 53.14 -13.31 -1.03
N SER A 781 53.79 -12.49 -1.86
CA SER A 781 53.40 -11.09 -2.06
C SER A 781 51.98 -10.95 -2.60
N PHE A 782 51.56 -11.85 -3.50
CA PHE A 782 50.20 -11.91 -4.04
C PHE A 782 49.17 -12.32 -2.97
N LYS A 783 49.50 -13.27 -2.09
CA LYS A 783 48.65 -13.56 -0.92
C LYS A 783 48.47 -12.34 -0.03
N ARG A 784 49.54 -11.59 0.27
CA ARG A 784 49.45 -10.34 1.05
C ARG A 784 48.65 -9.25 0.30
N LEU A 785 48.83 -9.13 -1.01
CA LEU A 785 48.05 -8.20 -1.85
C LEU A 785 46.56 -8.55 -1.87
N CYS A 786 46.20 -9.84 -1.90
CA CYS A 786 44.80 -10.28 -1.82
C CYS A 786 44.21 -10.04 -0.43
N GLN A 787 44.93 -10.32 0.67
CA GLN A 787 44.52 -9.93 2.02
C GLN A 787 44.24 -8.43 2.11
N LEU A 788 45.16 -7.59 1.62
CA LEU A 788 45.03 -6.14 1.64
C LEU A 788 43.87 -5.63 0.78
N ARG A 789 43.61 -6.24 -0.40
CA ARG A 789 42.43 -5.91 -1.22
C ARG A 789 41.12 -6.28 -0.55
N GLU A 790 41.06 -7.43 0.11
CA GLU A 790 39.88 -7.88 0.87
C GLU A 790 39.67 -6.99 2.12
N GLN A 791 40.76 -6.57 2.79
CA GLN A 791 40.74 -5.57 3.86
C GLN A 791 40.26 -4.20 3.38
N LEU A 792 40.80 -3.67 2.27
CA LEU A 792 40.36 -2.41 1.67
C LEU A 792 38.86 -2.44 1.32
N ALA A 793 38.35 -3.55 0.80
CA ALA A 793 36.93 -3.70 0.52
C ALA A 793 36.06 -3.62 1.79
N ALA A 794 36.52 -4.19 2.91
CA ALA A 794 35.86 -4.08 4.21
C ALA A 794 35.95 -2.64 4.77
N ASP A 795 37.12 -2.01 4.73
CA ASP A 795 37.32 -0.64 5.22
C ASP A 795 36.52 0.38 4.40
N CYS A 796 36.44 0.24 3.08
CA CYS A 796 35.59 1.07 2.23
C CYS A 796 34.09 0.85 2.50
N GLN A 797 33.66 -0.37 2.83
CA GLN A 797 32.27 -0.64 3.23
C GLN A 797 31.95 -0.06 4.62
N ASN A 798 32.93 -0.02 5.55
CA ASN A 798 32.77 0.67 6.83
C ASN A 798 32.68 2.20 6.64
N ALA A 799 33.60 2.78 5.86
CA ALA A 799 33.58 4.20 5.50
C ALA A 799 32.28 4.60 4.77
N TRP A 800 31.72 3.72 3.93
CA TRP A 800 30.41 3.91 3.32
C TRP A 800 29.28 3.97 4.37
N LEU A 801 29.28 3.05 5.35
CA LEU A 801 28.28 3.07 6.43
C LEU A 801 28.46 4.26 7.39
N GLU A 802 29.67 4.81 7.53
CA GLU A 802 29.95 6.05 8.28
C GLU A 802 29.43 7.28 7.52
N PHE A 803 29.76 7.39 6.23
CA PHE A 803 29.29 8.45 5.33
C PHE A 803 27.75 8.52 5.27
N LEU A 804 27.06 7.37 5.21
CA LEU A 804 25.59 7.31 5.25
C LEU A 804 24.99 7.66 6.63
N GLU A 805 25.74 7.61 7.73
CA GLU A 805 25.27 8.16 9.02
C GLU A 805 25.23 9.68 8.94
N SER A 806 26.33 10.31 8.50
CA SER A 806 26.43 11.78 8.41
C SER A 806 25.41 12.39 7.44
N PHE A 807 25.12 11.74 6.31
CA PHE A 807 24.00 12.15 5.47
C PHE A 807 22.64 11.96 6.17
N GLY A 808 22.51 10.89 6.96
CA GLY A 808 21.30 10.54 7.71
C GLY A 808 20.91 11.55 8.79
N GLU A 809 21.84 12.35 9.31
CA GLU A 809 21.57 13.45 10.25
C GLU A 809 20.58 14.47 9.68
N ASN A 810 20.68 14.77 8.38
CA ASN A 810 19.82 15.73 7.68
C ASN A 810 18.52 15.12 7.12
N TYR A 811 18.27 13.82 7.35
CA TYR A 811 17.15 13.08 6.75
C TYR A 811 15.78 13.76 6.92
N PHE A 812 15.48 14.32 8.09
CA PHE A 812 14.18 14.97 8.34
C PHE A 812 13.99 16.28 7.56
N SER A 813 15.09 17.01 7.30
CA SER A 813 15.08 18.18 6.43
C SER A 813 14.80 17.77 4.98
N TYR A 814 15.54 16.77 4.48
CA TYR A 814 15.37 16.23 3.14
C TYR A 814 13.99 15.55 2.94
N ARG A 815 13.43 14.92 3.98
CA ARG A 815 12.06 14.39 4.01
C ARG A 815 11.04 15.51 3.83
N ARG A 816 11.12 16.57 4.64
CA ARG A 816 10.22 17.74 4.53
C ARG A 816 10.30 18.38 3.15
N ALA A 817 11.50 18.52 2.60
CA ALA A 817 11.69 18.98 1.23
C ALA A 817 10.91 18.13 0.21
N VAL A 818 11.00 16.79 0.29
CA VAL A 818 10.24 15.90 -0.59
C VAL A 818 8.72 15.97 -0.34
N GLN A 819 8.27 16.22 0.89
CA GLN A 819 6.84 16.45 1.19
C GLN A 819 6.31 17.76 0.57
N HIS A 820 7.13 18.82 0.52
CA HIS A 820 6.81 20.05 -0.21
C HIS A 820 6.75 19.82 -1.74
N LEU A 821 7.70 19.05 -2.32
CA LEU A 821 7.62 18.64 -3.73
C LEU A 821 6.37 17.80 -4.03
N ALA A 822 6.02 16.87 -3.15
CA ALA A 822 4.84 16.02 -3.31
C ALA A 822 3.56 16.85 -3.31
N SER A 823 3.46 17.82 -2.38
CA SER A 823 2.32 18.74 -2.31
C SER A 823 2.22 19.64 -3.55
N PHE A 824 3.34 20.12 -4.08
CA PHE A 824 3.39 20.89 -5.32
C PHE A 824 2.97 20.06 -6.54
N ASP A 825 3.41 18.80 -6.65
CA ASP A 825 3.01 17.88 -7.72
C ASP A 825 1.50 17.51 -7.63
N CYS A 826 0.93 17.46 -6.42
CA CYS A 826 -0.52 17.38 -6.24
C CYS A 826 -1.25 18.63 -6.75
N LEU A 827 -0.77 19.84 -6.45
CA LEU A 827 -1.40 21.08 -6.91
C LEU A 827 -1.33 21.20 -8.45
N LEU A 828 -0.20 20.83 -9.07
CA LEU A 828 -0.09 20.68 -10.53
C LEU A 828 -1.05 19.63 -11.09
N SER A 829 -1.27 18.52 -10.37
CA SER A 829 -2.23 17.49 -10.74
C SER A 829 -3.66 18.04 -10.77
N LEU A 830 -4.07 18.75 -9.71
CA LEU A 830 -5.40 19.37 -9.63
C LEU A 830 -5.57 20.51 -10.66
N ALA A 831 -4.54 21.32 -10.93
CA ALA A 831 -4.56 22.31 -12.01
C ALA A 831 -4.69 21.65 -13.40
N THR A 832 -4.09 20.47 -13.61
CA THR A 832 -4.25 19.69 -14.86
C THR A 832 -5.69 19.20 -15.04
N VAL A 833 -6.38 18.80 -13.96
CA VAL A 833 -7.81 18.44 -13.97
C VAL A 833 -8.67 19.69 -14.24
N SER A 834 -8.37 20.79 -13.55
CA SER A 834 -9.10 22.06 -13.61
C SER A 834 -9.09 22.71 -15.00
N LYS A 835 -8.12 22.33 -15.86
CA LYS A 835 -7.97 22.80 -17.25
C LYS A 835 -8.85 22.04 -18.27
N GLN A 836 -9.69 21.09 -17.82
CA GLN A 836 -10.62 20.34 -18.67
C GLN A 836 -11.96 21.07 -18.83
N ASP A 837 -12.64 20.89 -19.96
CA ASP A 837 -13.86 21.65 -20.29
C ASP A 837 -15.03 21.39 -19.33
N GLY A 838 -15.66 22.48 -18.86
CA GLY A 838 -16.78 22.46 -17.92
C GLY A 838 -16.39 22.11 -16.47
N TYR A 839 -15.16 22.43 -16.08
CA TYR A 839 -14.76 22.48 -14.66
C TYR A 839 -14.85 23.91 -14.14
N CYS A 840 -15.44 24.09 -12.96
CA CYS A 840 -15.57 25.38 -12.28
C CYS A 840 -14.83 25.38 -10.93
N ARG A 841 -14.35 26.56 -10.51
CA ARG A 841 -13.88 26.79 -9.14
C ARG A 841 -15.08 26.75 -8.19
N PRO A 842 -15.16 25.82 -7.21
CA PRO A 842 -16.22 25.84 -6.22
C PRO A 842 -16.05 27.02 -5.26
N THR A 843 -17.16 27.57 -4.78
CA THR A 843 -17.17 28.55 -3.68
C THR A 843 -17.44 27.82 -2.36
N ILE A 844 -16.49 27.86 -1.43
CA ILE A 844 -16.58 27.16 -0.15
C ILE A 844 -17.14 28.08 0.94
N HIS A 845 -17.93 27.54 1.86
CA HIS A 845 -18.54 28.29 2.96
C HIS A 845 -18.43 27.56 4.31
N ASP A 846 -18.24 28.33 5.39
CA ASP A 846 -18.26 27.86 6.79
C ASP A 846 -19.61 28.11 7.49
N GLY A 847 -20.60 28.64 6.75
CA GLY A 847 -21.95 28.87 7.25
C GLY A 847 -22.80 27.59 7.34
N PRO A 848 -24.15 27.73 7.48
CA PRO A 848 -25.07 26.59 7.43
C PRO A 848 -24.82 25.71 6.21
N CYS A 849 -24.76 24.40 6.45
CA CYS A 849 -24.30 23.47 5.42
C CYS A 849 -25.27 23.43 4.24
N LYS A 850 -24.72 23.55 3.03
CA LYS A 850 -25.48 23.54 1.77
C LYS A 850 -24.65 22.91 0.66
N ILE A 851 -25.33 22.33 -0.33
CA ILE A 851 -24.74 21.85 -1.57
C ILE A 851 -25.62 22.37 -2.70
N ASP A 852 -25.13 23.38 -3.41
CA ASP A 852 -25.76 23.96 -4.59
C ASP A 852 -24.82 23.75 -5.78
N ILE A 853 -25.27 23.03 -6.81
CA ILE A 853 -24.50 22.58 -7.96
C ILE A 853 -25.35 22.83 -9.20
N LYS A 854 -24.79 23.55 -10.18
CA LYS A 854 -25.42 23.80 -11.48
C LYS A 854 -24.72 23.04 -12.60
N GLY A 855 -25.48 22.33 -13.41
CA GLY A 855 -24.94 21.55 -14.54
C GLY A 855 -23.89 20.50 -14.13
N GLY A 856 -24.02 19.91 -12.95
CA GLY A 856 -23.04 18.97 -12.39
C GLY A 856 -22.94 17.66 -13.18
N ARG A 857 -21.73 17.09 -13.26
CA ARG A 857 -21.43 15.85 -14.01
C ARG A 857 -20.67 14.85 -13.15
N HIS A 858 -20.91 13.55 -13.31
CA HIS A 858 -20.21 12.52 -12.52
C HIS A 858 -18.75 12.40 -12.99
N PRO A 859 -17.73 12.73 -12.18
CA PRO A 859 -16.34 12.91 -12.65
C PRO A 859 -15.81 11.75 -13.51
N VAL A 860 -15.90 10.52 -12.99
CA VAL A 860 -15.48 9.29 -13.69
C VAL A 860 -16.23 9.05 -15.00
N VAL A 861 -17.56 9.20 -15.00
CA VAL A 861 -18.39 8.87 -16.16
C VAL A 861 -18.18 9.90 -17.27
N SER A 862 -18.03 11.19 -16.94
CA SER A 862 -17.66 12.22 -17.93
C SER A 862 -16.31 11.94 -18.59
N THR A 863 -15.30 11.45 -17.85
CA THR A 863 -14.00 11.07 -18.43
C THR A 863 -14.07 9.81 -19.30
N LEU A 864 -14.97 8.86 -18.98
CA LEU A 864 -15.16 7.63 -19.76
C LEU A 864 -16.02 7.82 -21.03
N LYS A 865 -16.90 8.82 -21.07
CA LYS A 865 -17.85 9.09 -22.18
C LYS A 865 -17.35 10.08 -23.25
N ALA A 866 -16.05 10.39 -23.26
CA ALA A 866 -15.47 11.35 -24.21
C ALA A 866 -15.65 10.96 -25.69
N ASP A 867 -15.78 9.67 -25.99
CA ASP A 867 -15.97 9.14 -27.35
C ASP A 867 -17.44 9.27 -27.84
N GLY A 868 -17.95 10.50 -27.86
CA GLY A 868 -19.17 10.91 -28.59
C GLY A 868 -20.51 10.87 -27.86
N ASP A 869 -20.59 10.28 -26.65
CA ASP A 869 -21.86 9.92 -26.01
C ASP A 869 -22.13 10.78 -24.75
N GLN A 870 -22.54 12.04 -24.97
CA GLN A 870 -22.56 13.12 -23.95
C GLN A 870 -23.27 12.75 -22.64
N TYR A 871 -22.59 12.94 -21.51
CA TYR A 871 -23.19 12.76 -20.17
C TYR A 871 -24.14 13.92 -19.84
N VAL A 872 -25.39 13.61 -19.47
CA VAL A 872 -26.42 14.60 -19.16
C VAL A 872 -26.09 15.28 -17.81
N PRO A 873 -25.87 16.60 -17.78
CA PRO A 873 -25.60 17.32 -16.56
C PRO A 873 -26.85 17.43 -15.69
N ASN A 874 -26.67 17.51 -14.37
CA ASN A 874 -27.75 17.50 -13.39
C ASN A 874 -27.51 18.55 -12.30
N ASP A 875 -28.58 19.25 -11.93
CA ASP A 875 -28.59 20.22 -10.83
C ASP A 875 -28.79 19.54 -9.47
N THR A 876 -28.28 20.16 -8.41
CA THR A 876 -28.53 19.79 -7.01
C THR A 876 -28.66 21.07 -6.19
N SER A 877 -29.67 21.18 -5.32
CA SER A 877 -29.77 22.29 -4.38
C SER A 877 -30.37 21.82 -3.06
N ILE A 878 -29.53 21.65 -2.05
CA ILE A 878 -29.92 21.22 -0.69
C ILE A 878 -29.23 22.07 0.38
N ASN A 879 -29.91 22.34 1.49
CA ASN A 879 -29.41 23.16 2.59
C ASN A 879 -30.10 22.84 3.92
N VAL A 880 -29.38 22.95 5.04
CA VAL A 880 -29.85 22.56 6.38
C VAL A 880 -31.05 23.38 6.87
N ASP A 881 -31.11 24.68 6.53
CA ASP A 881 -32.14 25.61 6.98
C ASP A 881 -33.45 25.56 6.15
N GLY A 882 -33.45 24.79 5.07
CA GLY A 882 -34.54 24.61 4.13
C GLY A 882 -34.59 23.16 3.66
N LEU A 883 -34.56 22.95 2.33
CA LEU A 883 -34.59 21.63 1.69
C LEU A 883 -33.36 20.79 2.08
N ASN A 884 -33.46 20.06 3.19
CA ASN A 884 -32.39 19.22 3.71
C ASN A 884 -32.51 17.76 3.26
N CYS A 885 -33.66 17.33 2.72
CA CYS A 885 -33.90 15.95 2.29
C CYS A 885 -34.52 15.88 0.88
N MET A 886 -33.81 15.26 -0.07
CA MET A 886 -34.35 14.89 -1.38
C MET A 886 -34.80 13.43 -1.37
N ILE A 887 -36.10 13.19 -1.59
CA ILE A 887 -36.64 11.84 -1.80
C ILE A 887 -36.64 11.55 -3.30
N ILE A 888 -35.84 10.57 -3.72
CA ILE A 888 -35.55 10.31 -5.14
C ILE A 888 -36.19 8.99 -5.57
N THR A 889 -36.98 9.03 -6.63
CA THR A 889 -37.77 7.89 -7.13
C THR A 889 -37.49 7.57 -8.61
N GLY A 890 -38.03 6.45 -9.11
CA GLY A 890 -37.94 6.04 -10.53
C GLY A 890 -37.08 4.78 -10.79
N PRO A 891 -36.86 4.41 -12.06
CA PRO A 891 -36.17 3.16 -12.45
C PRO A 891 -34.68 3.11 -12.07
N ASN A 892 -34.11 1.92 -11.92
CA ASN A 892 -32.68 1.75 -11.59
C ASN A 892 -31.76 2.04 -12.79
N MET A 893 -32.26 1.83 -14.01
CA MET A 893 -31.56 2.21 -15.25
C MET A 893 -31.62 3.72 -15.54
N GLY A 894 -32.42 4.51 -14.83
CA GLY A 894 -32.61 5.95 -15.08
C GLY A 894 -31.46 6.86 -14.61
N GLY A 895 -30.32 6.31 -14.18
CA GLY A 895 -29.15 7.09 -13.74
C GLY A 895 -29.13 7.49 -12.26
N LYS A 896 -30.10 7.08 -11.43
CA LYS A 896 -30.17 7.43 -9.99
C LYS A 896 -28.84 7.25 -9.26
N SER A 897 -28.22 6.08 -9.41
CA SER A 897 -26.96 5.74 -8.75
C SER A 897 -25.79 6.61 -9.20
N SER A 898 -25.80 7.09 -10.46
CA SER A 898 -24.81 8.05 -10.95
C SER A 898 -25.02 9.44 -10.35
N TYR A 899 -26.28 9.91 -10.26
CA TYR A 899 -26.59 11.20 -9.64
C TYR A 899 -26.18 11.25 -8.16
N ILE A 900 -26.54 10.24 -7.35
CA ILE A 900 -26.18 10.25 -5.92
C ILE A 900 -24.67 10.13 -5.68
N LYS A 901 -23.95 9.35 -6.51
CA LYS A 901 -22.47 9.33 -6.45
C LYS A 901 -21.89 10.68 -6.85
N GLN A 902 -22.40 11.31 -7.91
CA GLN A 902 -21.96 12.63 -8.40
C GLN A 902 -21.99 13.69 -7.30
N VAL A 903 -23.08 13.82 -6.53
CA VAL A 903 -23.19 14.83 -5.46
C VAL A 903 -22.09 14.64 -4.40
N ALA A 904 -21.88 13.40 -3.94
CA ALA A 904 -20.81 13.10 -2.99
C ALA A 904 -19.40 13.32 -3.56
N LEU A 905 -19.16 12.90 -4.81
CA LEU A 905 -17.86 13.04 -5.48
C LEU A 905 -17.49 14.51 -5.74
N ILE A 906 -18.44 15.35 -6.17
CA ILE A 906 -18.25 16.80 -6.32
C ILE A 906 -17.93 17.44 -4.97
N THR A 907 -18.62 17.04 -3.90
CA THR A 907 -18.37 17.53 -2.53
C THR A 907 -16.97 17.14 -2.04
N ILE A 908 -16.53 15.89 -2.27
CA ILE A 908 -15.15 15.44 -1.98
C ILE A 908 -14.12 16.27 -2.75
N MET A 909 -14.35 16.51 -4.06
CA MET A 909 -13.42 17.29 -4.88
C MET A 909 -13.35 18.76 -4.44
N ALA A 910 -14.46 19.36 -4.06
CA ALA A 910 -14.47 20.72 -3.50
C ALA A 910 -13.64 20.79 -2.20
N GLN A 911 -13.89 19.89 -1.24
CA GLN A 911 -13.13 19.81 0.02
C GLN A 911 -11.69 19.25 -0.12
N LEU A 912 -11.31 18.75 -1.31
CA LEU A 912 -9.93 18.47 -1.65
C LEU A 912 -9.12 19.75 -1.96
N GLY A 913 -9.79 20.84 -2.32
CA GLY A 913 -9.20 22.02 -2.95
C GLY A 913 -9.05 21.89 -4.47
N SER A 914 -9.95 21.17 -5.13
CA SER A 914 -9.99 20.99 -6.59
C SER A 914 -11.14 21.77 -7.23
N TYR A 915 -10.98 22.15 -8.50
CA TYR A 915 -12.15 22.50 -9.33
C TYR A 915 -13.03 21.27 -9.52
N VAL A 916 -14.31 21.48 -9.81
CA VAL A 916 -15.34 20.44 -9.91
C VAL A 916 -16.05 20.46 -11.27
N PRO A 917 -16.48 19.31 -11.82
CA PRO A 917 -17.11 19.24 -13.14
C PRO A 917 -18.58 19.69 -13.09
N ALA A 918 -18.78 21.00 -13.04
CA ALA A 918 -20.07 21.69 -13.00
C ALA A 918 -19.94 23.06 -13.70
N GLU A 919 -21.07 23.70 -14.00
CA GLU A 919 -21.12 25.09 -14.48
C GLU A 919 -20.85 26.07 -13.34
N SER A 920 -21.39 25.78 -12.16
CA SER A 920 -21.02 26.43 -10.89
C SER A 920 -21.30 25.50 -9.71
N ALA A 921 -20.59 25.71 -8.60
CA ALA A 921 -20.79 24.97 -7.35
C ALA A 921 -20.55 25.84 -6.13
N SER A 922 -21.41 25.72 -5.13
CA SER A 922 -21.35 26.43 -3.85
C SER A 922 -21.60 25.45 -2.71
N ILE A 923 -20.54 25.14 -1.96
CA ILE A 923 -20.47 24.00 -1.03
C ILE A 923 -20.15 24.52 0.38
N GLY A 924 -21.04 24.27 1.34
CA GLY A 924 -20.70 24.34 2.76
C GLY A 924 -19.91 23.12 3.16
N ALA A 925 -18.81 23.27 3.91
CA ALA A 925 -17.95 22.14 4.24
C ALA A 925 -18.67 21.10 5.12
N VAL A 926 -18.90 19.90 4.58
CA VAL A 926 -19.48 18.77 5.34
C VAL A 926 -18.43 18.14 6.25
N ASP A 927 -18.85 17.57 7.37
CA ASP A 927 -17.95 16.89 8.33
C ASP A 927 -17.74 15.40 7.99
N ALA A 928 -18.76 14.77 7.40
CA ALA A 928 -18.76 13.37 7.02
C ALA A 928 -19.62 13.13 5.76
N ILE A 929 -19.24 12.12 4.96
CA ILE A 929 -20.12 11.52 3.96
C ILE A 929 -20.38 10.07 4.36
N PHE A 930 -21.67 9.74 4.54
CA PHE A 930 -22.16 8.40 4.82
C PHE A 930 -22.93 7.87 3.61
N THR A 931 -22.71 6.60 3.26
CA THR A 931 -23.49 5.97 2.19
C THR A 931 -24.00 4.58 2.59
N ARG A 932 -25.23 4.28 2.20
CA ARG A 932 -25.89 2.99 2.32
C ARG A 932 -26.35 2.59 0.90
N MET A 933 -25.39 2.28 0.01
CA MET A 933 -25.63 2.05 -1.42
C MET A 933 -25.62 0.55 -1.79
N GLY A 934 -26.43 0.18 -2.78
CA GLY A 934 -26.34 -1.11 -3.47
C GLY A 934 -26.70 -2.36 -2.65
N ALA A 935 -26.49 -3.52 -3.29
CA ALA A 935 -26.86 -4.85 -2.78
C ALA A 935 -25.74 -5.88 -3.01
N SER A 936 -24.57 -5.65 -2.39
CA SER A 936 -23.50 -6.65 -2.38
C SER A 936 -23.84 -7.80 -1.43
N ASP A 937 -24.15 -8.97 -1.97
CA ASP A 937 -24.44 -10.18 -1.20
C ASP A 937 -23.19 -10.68 -0.45
N ASP A 938 -23.08 -10.31 0.82
CA ASP A 938 -21.95 -10.66 1.69
C ASP A 938 -22.07 -12.07 2.28
N ILE A 939 -22.23 -13.06 1.39
CA ILE A 939 -22.52 -14.47 1.71
C ILE A 939 -21.46 -15.04 2.66
N PHE A 940 -20.18 -14.70 2.42
CA PHE A 940 -19.05 -15.15 3.24
C PHE A 940 -19.13 -14.68 4.70
N ARG A 941 -19.81 -13.55 4.98
CA ARG A 941 -20.01 -13.08 6.34
C ARG A 941 -21.07 -13.83 7.14
N ASN A 942 -21.79 -14.80 6.59
CA ASN A 942 -22.87 -15.56 7.28
C ASN A 942 -23.88 -14.62 7.98
N ARG A 943 -24.14 -13.45 7.39
CA ARG A 943 -25.15 -12.48 7.85
C ARG A 943 -26.25 -12.40 6.80
N SER A 944 -27.48 -12.18 7.23
CA SER A 944 -28.52 -11.73 6.30
C SER A 944 -28.12 -10.37 5.73
N THR A 945 -28.32 -10.17 4.43
CA THR A 945 -28.06 -8.90 3.74
C THR A 945 -28.78 -7.73 4.42
N PHE A 946 -30.04 -7.95 4.81
CA PHE A 946 -30.84 -7.03 5.59
C PHE A 946 -30.26 -6.69 6.98
N MET A 947 -29.55 -7.63 7.62
CA MET A 947 -28.89 -7.37 8.91
C MET A 947 -27.64 -6.52 8.74
N SER A 948 -26.87 -6.71 7.66
CA SER A 948 -25.75 -5.80 7.34
C SER A 948 -26.26 -4.39 7.02
N GLU A 949 -27.31 -4.28 6.20
CA GLU A 949 -27.99 -3.03 5.86
C GLU A 949 -28.53 -2.26 7.08
N LEU A 950 -29.16 -2.94 8.05
CA LEU A 950 -29.61 -2.29 9.29
C LEU A 950 -28.44 -1.89 10.21
N LEU A 951 -27.31 -2.60 10.18
CA LEU A 951 -26.12 -2.21 10.93
C LEU A 951 -25.38 -1.03 10.29
N GLU A 952 -25.35 -0.95 8.95
CA GLU A 952 -24.94 0.24 8.20
C GLU A 952 -25.80 1.43 8.60
N ALA A 953 -27.14 1.32 8.46
CA ALA A 953 -28.06 2.40 8.82
C ALA A 953 -27.93 2.82 10.30
N SER A 954 -27.81 1.87 11.24
CA SER A 954 -27.62 2.16 12.66
C SER A 954 -26.31 2.88 12.97
N ASP A 955 -25.23 2.62 12.22
CA ASP A 955 -23.97 3.35 12.37
C ASP A 955 -24.06 4.77 11.84
N ILE A 956 -24.81 4.99 10.74
CA ILE A 956 -25.08 6.34 10.23
C ILE A 956 -25.88 7.13 11.27
N MET A 957 -26.96 6.57 11.84
CA MET A 957 -27.74 7.27 12.88
C MET A 957 -26.92 7.59 14.13
N ALA A 958 -25.89 6.79 14.44
CA ALA A 958 -25.04 6.96 15.61
C ALA A 958 -23.83 7.90 15.39
N LYS A 959 -23.56 8.31 14.15
CA LYS A 959 -22.33 9.04 13.76
C LYS A 959 -22.57 10.30 12.93
N ALA A 960 -23.73 10.46 12.31
CA ALA A 960 -24.07 11.64 11.51
C ALA A 960 -24.37 12.86 12.38
N THR A 961 -24.04 14.05 11.86
CA THR A 961 -24.35 15.36 12.45
C THR A 961 -25.13 16.21 11.45
N CYS A 962 -25.63 17.37 11.86
CA CYS A 962 -26.26 18.32 10.94
C CYS A 962 -25.34 18.85 9.83
N ARG A 963 -24.01 18.71 9.95
CA ARG A 963 -23.04 19.01 8.87
C ARG A 963 -22.76 17.81 7.95
N SER A 964 -23.34 16.64 8.18
CA SER A 964 -23.05 15.44 7.38
C SER A 964 -23.88 15.38 6.10
N LEU A 965 -23.33 14.75 5.05
CA LEU A 965 -24.07 14.29 3.89
C LEU A 965 -24.39 12.79 4.04
N VAL A 966 -25.67 12.46 4.10
CA VAL A 966 -26.18 11.08 4.24
C VAL A 966 -26.86 10.64 2.94
N ILE A 967 -26.42 9.51 2.39
CA ILE A 967 -27.04 8.91 1.20
C ILE A 967 -27.60 7.53 1.55
N MET A 968 -28.92 7.39 1.49
CA MET A 968 -29.65 6.15 1.71
C MET A 968 -30.21 5.63 0.38
N ASP A 969 -29.87 4.40 0.00
CA ASP A 969 -30.31 3.76 -1.24
C ASP A 969 -31.02 2.44 -0.92
N GLU A 970 -32.29 2.35 -1.34
CA GLU A 970 -33.16 1.17 -1.18
C GLU A 970 -33.19 0.55 0.25
N LEU A 971 -33.18 1.41 1.27
CA LEU A 971 -33.34 0.97 2.67
C LEU A 971 -34.70 0.29 2.86
N GLY A 972 -34.70 -0.91 3.46
CA GLY A 972 -35.87 -1.73 3.71
C GLY A 972 -36.10 -2.86 2.69
N ARG A 973 -35.40 -2.88 1.55
CA ARG A 973 -35.65 -3.85 0.46
C ARG A 973 -35.46 -5.32 0.88
N GLY A 974 -34.65 -5.58 1.91
CA GLY A 974 -34.32 -6.92 2.39
C GLY A 974 -35.34 -7.58 3.33
N THR A 975 -36.52 -6.98 3.54
CA THR A 975 -37.56 -7.49 4.45
C THR A 975 -38.97 -7.40 3.82
N SER A 976 -40.01 -7.66 4.61
CA SER A 976 -41.40 -7.52 4.18
C SER A 976 -41.71 -6.07 3.76
N THR A 977 -42.62 -5.87 2.82
CA THR A 977 -42.96 -4.52 2.32
C THR A 977 -43.45 -3.59 3.42
N HIS A 978 -44.17 -4.09 4.44
CA HIS A 978 -44.66 -3.25 5.53
C HIS A 978 -43.56 -2.88 6.53
N ASP A 979 -42.67 -3.81 6.87
CA ASP A 979 -41.51 -3.52 7.72
C ASP A 979 -40.53 -2.58 7.01
N GLY A 980 -40.27 -2.81 5.72
CA GLY A 980 -39.36 -2.00 4.91
C GLY A 980 -39.84 -0.56 4.78
N VAL A 981 -41.12 -0.34 4.45
CA VAL A 981 -41.74 0.99 4.42
C VAL A 981 -41.68 1.65 5.81
N ALA A 982 -42.04 0.93 6.88
CA ALA A 982 -42.08 1.50 8.23
C ALA A 982 -40.67 1.91 8.74
N ILE A 983 -39.65 1.08 8.49
CA ILE A 983 -38.26 1.37 8.84
C ILE A 983 -37.76 2.55 8.00
N ALA A 984 -37.94 2.52 6.67
CA ALA A 984 -37.44 3.57 5.80
C ALA A 984 -38.08 4.94 6.11
N PHE A 985 -39.39 4.98 6.37
CA PHE A 985 -40.11 6.19 6.76
C PHE A 985 -39.62 6.72 8.12
N ALA A 986 -39.44 5.84 9.12
CA ALA A 986 -38.94 6.24 10.44
C ALA A 986 -37.48 6.74 10.40
N THR A 987 -36.61 6.09 9.61
CA THR A 987 -35.22 6.53 9.41
C THR A 987 -35.14 7.85 8.67
N ALA A 988 -35.91 8.03 7.57
CA ALA A 988 -35.98 9.31 6.87
C ALA A 988 -36.45 10.43 7.81
N ARG A 989 -37.53 10.21 8.55
CA ARG A 989 -38.04 11.17 9.55
C ARG A 989 -36.99 11.54 10.60
N HIS A 990 -36.23 10.57 11.12
CA HIS A 990 -35.17 10.83 12.11
C HIS A 990 -34.05 11.72 11.55
N LEU A 991 -33.64 11.48 10.30
CA LEU A 991 -32.66 12.33 9.60
C LEU A 991 -33.18 13.76 9.40
N ILE A 992 -34.47 13.93 9.07
CA ILE A 992 -35.12 15.23 8.84
C ILE A 992 -35.33 16.02 10.15
N GLU A 993 -35.86 15.39 11.20
CA GLU A 993 -36.29 16.07 12.43
C GLU A 993 -35.19 16.19 13.50
N GLU A 994 -34.43 15.12 13.74
CA GLU A 994 -33.53 15.01 14.89
C GLU A 994 -32.08 15.31 14.51
N VAL A 995 -31.59 14.71 13.41
CA VAL A 995 -30.20 14.90 12.94
C VAL A 995 -30.04 16.18 12.12
N LYS A 996 -31.06 16.54 11.31
CA LYS A 996 -31.11 17.74 10.44
C LYS A 996 -29.92 17.84 9.48
N CYS A 997 -29.54 16.72 8.89
CA CYS A 997 -28.40 16.59 7.97
C CYS A 997 -28.83 16.65 6.50
N LEU A 998 -27.88 16.95 5.61
CA LEU A 998 -28.10 16.91 4.17
C LEU A 998 -28.32 15.45 3.73
N THR A 999 -29.49 15.15 3.17
CA THR A 999 -29.96 13.78 2.96
C THR A 999 -30.42 13.55 1.51
N LEU A 1000 -29.85 12.52 0.87
CA LEU A 1000 -30.37 11.97 -0.39
C LEU A 1000 -30.98 10.60 -0.09
N PHE A 1001 -32.31 10.47 -0.21
CA PHE A 1001 -33.05 9.26 0.16
C PHE A 1001 -33.69 8.63 -1.09
N VAL A 1002 -33.01 7.65 -1.68
CA VAL A 1002 -33.50 6.93 -2.86
C VAL A 1002 -34.43 5.79 -2.44
N THR A 1003 -35.64 5.74 -2.99
CA THR A 1003 -36.64 4.73 -2.59
C THR A 1003 -37.57 4.28 -3.72
N HIS A 1004 -38.11 3.07 -3.54
CA HIS A 1004 -39.20 2.49 -4.33
C HIS A 1004 -40.52 2.43 -3.56
N TYR A 1005 -40.63 3.10 -2.42
CA TYR A 1005 -41.82 3.11 -1.57
C TYR A 1005 -42.62 4.40 -1.73
N PRO A 1006 -43.80 4.39 -2.42
CA PRO A 1006 -44.62 5.59 -2.57
C PRO A 1006 -45.00 6.30 -1.25
N PRO A 1007 -45.30 5.60 -0.13
CA PRO A 1007 -45.64 6.27 1.12
C PRO A 1007 -44.54 7.13 1.76
N LEU A 1008 -43.28 7.04 1.28
CA LEU A 1008 -42.23 7.95 1.74
C LEU A 1008 -42.35 9.33 1.08
N ALA A 1009 -42.93 9.44 -0.12
CA ALA A 1009 -43.09 10.72 -0.80
C ALA A 1009 -43.97 11.69 0.01
N GLU A 1010 -44.92 11.16 0.77
CA GLU A 1010 -45.85 11.88 1.66
C GLU A 1010 -45.13 12.63 2.81
N LEU A 1011 -43.82 12.41 3.00
CA LEU A 1011 -43.00 13.25 3.87
C LEU A 1011 -42.90 14.70 3.37
N SER A 1012 -43.08 14.98 2.07
CA SER A 1012 -43.20 16.38 1.59
C SER A 1012 -44.40 17.10 2.19
N ASP A 1013 -45.49 16.37 2.42
CA ASP A 1013 -46.75 16.97 2.87
C ASP A 1013 -46.70 17.27 4.39
N HIS A 1014 -45.84 16.54 5.11
CA HIS A 1014 -45.55 16.73 6.52
C HIS A 1014 -44.43 17.75 6.77
N TYR A 1015 -43.48 17.88 5.85
CA TYR A 1015 -42.27 18.70 5.98
C TYR A 1015 -42.02 19.55 4.70
N PRO A 1016 -42.98 20.40 4.26
CA PRO A 1016 -42.97 21.03 2.94
C PRO A 1016 -41.85 22.05 2.70
N THR A 1017 -41.12 22.43 3.75
CA THR A 1017 -39.92 23.28 3.66
C THR A 1017 -38.61 22.50 3.73
N GLN A 1018 -38.63 21.23 4.14
CA GLN A 1018 -37.44 20.40 4.36
C GLN A 1018 -37.32 19.20 3.41
N VAL A 1019 -38.45 18.73 2.86
CA VAL A 1019 -38.53 17.51 2.04
C VAL A 1019 -39.07 17.84 0.65
N GLY A 1020 -38.29 17.49 -0.38
CA GLY A 1020 -38.66 17.59 -1.78
C GLY A 1020 -38.70 16.20 -2.44
N ASN A 1021 -39.70 15.97 -3.28
CA ASN A 1021 -39.81 14.76 -4.09
C ASN A 1021 -39.21 14.99 -5.47
N PHE A 1022 -38.40 14.03 -5.94
CA PHE A 1022 -37.73 14.08 -7.23
C PHE A 1022 -37.77 12.72 -7.93
N HIS A 1023 -37.58 12.72 -9.25
CA HIS A 1023 -37.37 11.50 -10.03
C HIS A 1023 -36.46 11.73 -11.23
N MET A 1024 -35.89 10.64 -11.76
CA MET A 1024 -35.17 10.68 -13.03
C MET A 1024 -36.18 10.64 -14.18
N SER A 1025 -36.09 11.64 -15.05
CA SER A 1025 -36.99 11.85 -16.19
C SER A 1025 -36.79 10.81 -17.31
N PHE A 1026 -37.89 10.50 -17.99
CA PHE A 1026 -37.96 9.61 -19.13
C PHE A 1026 -39.06 10.08 -20.09
N LEU A 1027 -38.85 9.88 -21.38
CA LEU A 1027 -39.90 10.04 -22.39
C LEU A 1027 -40.56 8.70 -22.66
N LEU A 1028 -41.86 8.76 -22.91
CA LEU A 1028 -42.61 7.73 -23.62
C LEU A 1028 -42.86 8.28 -25.01
N HIS A 1029 -42.44 7.56 -26.04
CA HIS A 1029 -42.96 7.80 -27.38
C HIS A 1029 -44.27 7.04 -27.52
N ASP A 1030 -45.32 7.73 -27.97
CA ASP A 1030 -46.55 7.10 -28.45
C ASP A 1030 -46.20 6.13 -29.60
N ALA A 1031 -46.99 5.07 -29.77
CA ALA A 1031 -46.77 4.11 -30.85
C ALA A 1031 -47.00 4.76 -32.22
N GLU A 1032 -45.98 4.74 -33.08
CA GLU A 1032 -46.11 5.11 -34.50
C GLU A 1032 -46.75 3.94 -35.27
N ASP A 1033 -47.46 4.21 -36.36
CA ASP A 1033 -48.33 3.24 -37.06
C ASP A 1033 -47.63 1.95 -37.56
N GLU A 1034 -46.29 1.92 -37.60
CA GLU A 1034 -45.49 0.76 -38.02
C GLU A 1034 -44.96 -0.10 -36.86
N ASP A 1035 -44.97 0.39 -35.60
CA ASP A 1035 -44.37 -0.30 -34.45
C ASP A 1035 -45.22 -0.10 -33.16
N PRO A 1036 -46.03 -1.10 -32.73
CA PRO A 1036 -47.10 -0.93 -31.73
C PRO A 1036 -46.62 -0.85 -30.26
N VAL A 1037 -45.37 -0.45 -30.03
CA VAL A 1037 -44.68 -0.56 -28.74
C VAL A 1037 -44.30 0.83 -28.22
N GLU A 1038 -44.89 1.24 -27.08
CA GLU A 1038 -44.52 2.48 -26.37
C GLU A 1038 -43.00 2.48 -26.05
N LYS A 1039 -42.23 3.30 -26.77
CA LYS A 1039 -40.76 3.30 -26.66
C LYS A 1039 -40.32 4.18 -25.49
N LEU A 1040 -39.73 3.56 -24.48
CA LEU A 1040 -39.24 4.24 -23.27
C LEU A 1040 -37.79 4.74 -23.49
N THR A 1041 -37.60 6.06 -23.47
CA THR A 1041 -36.29 6.71 -23.61
C THR A 1041 -35.89 7.37 -22.29
N PHE A 1042 -34.81 6.93 -21.65
CA PHE A 1042 -34.30 7.57 -20.44
C PHE A 1042 -33.61 8.89 -20.76
N LEU A 1043 -33.99 9.98 -20.09
CA LEU A 1043 -33.36 11.30 -20.27
C LEU A 1043 -32.19 11.56 -19.31
N TYR A 1044 -32.02 10.75 -18.26
CA TYR A 1044 -30.95 10.88 -17.26
C TYR A 1044 -30.88 12.25 -16.54
N GLN A 1045 -31.96 13.03 -16.62
CA GLN A 1045 -32.14 14.32 -15.96
C GLN A 1045 -33.04 14.17 -14.72
N LEU A 1046 -32.62 14.66 -13.57
CA LEU A 1046 -33.45 14.77 -12.37
C LEU A 1046 -34.47 15.91 -12.53
N VAL A 1047 -35.72 15.66 -12.16
CA VAL A 1047 -36.82 16.62 -12.18
C VAL A 1047 -37.66 16.53 -10.90
N ASP A 1048 -38.35 17.63 -10.57
CA ASP A 1048 -39.28 17.69 -9.44
C ASP A 1048 -40.47 16.71 -9.59
N GLY A 1049 -41.02 16.30 -8.45
CA GLY A 1049 -42.19 15.44 -8.35
C GLY A 1049 -41.86 13.94 -8.25
N VAL A 1050 -42.89 13.14 -7.98
CA VAL A 1050 -42.81 11.67 -7.82
C VAL A 1050 -42.88 10.98 -9.18
N ALA A 1051 -42.09 9.92 -9.37
CA ALA A 1051 -42.07 9.15 -10.61
C ALA A 1051 -43.46 8.59 -11.01
N GLY A 1052 -43.77 8.63 -12.31
CA GLY A 1052 -45.01 8.10 -12.87
C GLY A 1052 -45.20 6.59 -12.62
N ARG A 1053 -46.45 6.18 -12.33
CA ARG A 1053 -46.83 4.85 -11.82
C ARG A 1053 -46.42 3.64 -12.69
N SER A 1054 -46.14 3.82 -13.98
CA SER A 1054 -46.00 2.73 -14.95
C SER A 1054 -44.56 2.24 -15.21
N TYR A 1055 -43.53 2.97 -14.76
CA TYR A 1055 -42.15 2.81 -15.28
C TYR A 1055 -41.63 1.36 -15.27
N GLY A 1056 -41.94 0.57 -14.23
CA GLY A 1056 -41.45 -0.81 -14.08
C GLY A 1056 -42.04 -1.78 -15.11
N LEU A 1057 -43.27 -1.52 -15.58
CA LEU A 1057 -43.92 -2.33 -16.60
C LEU A 1057 -43.38 -1.98 -18.00
N ASN A 1058 -43.03 -0.71 -18.22
CA ASN A 1058 -42.45 -0.27 -19.49
C ASN A 1058 -41.01 -0.81 -19.64
N VAL A 1059 -40.23 -0.88 -18.56
CA VAL A 1059 -38.94 -1.59 -18.55
C VAL A 1059 -39.11 -3.11 -18.72
N ALA A 1060 -40.18 -3.70 -18.17
CA ALA A 1060 -40.51 -5.10 -18.40
C ALA A 1060 -40.88 -5.38 -19.88
N ARG A 1061 -41.55 -4.43 -20.57
CA ARG A 1061 -41.81 -4.53 -22.02
C ARG A 1061 -40.53 -4.47 -22.85
N LEU A 1062 -39.57 -3.60 -22.48
CA LEU A 1062 -38.22 -3.57 -23.08
C LEU A 1062 -37.39 -4.85 -22.84
N ALA A 1063 -37.87 -5.76 -21.98
CA ALA A 1063 -37.24 -7.05 -21.70
C ALA A 1063 -38.03 -8.23 -22.31
N ASP A 1064 -38.83 -7.97 -23.35
CA ASP A 1064 -39.67 -8.93 -24.09
C ASP A 1064 -40.60 -9.78 -23.19
N ILE A 1065 -41.07 -9.23 -22.06
CA ILE A 1065 -42.07 -9.89 -21.22
C ILE A 1065 -43.45 -9.75 -21.90
N PRO A 1066 -44.15 -10.86 -22.23
CA PRO A 1066 -45.39 -10.80 -23.01
C PRO A 1066 -46.48 -9.89 -22.43
N ASP A 1067 -47.14 -9.09 -23.29
CA ASP A 1067 -48.12 -8.09 -22.84
C ASP A 1067 -49.28 -8.65 -22.01
N ALA A 1068 -49.73 -9.88 -22.27
CA ALA A 1068 -50.74 -10.54 -21.44
C ALA A 1068 -50.32 -10.71 -19.95
N ILE A 1069 -49.01 -10.70 -19.66
CA ILE A 1069 -48.46 -10.63 -18.30
C ILE A 1069 -48.41 -9.17 -17.83
N LEU A 1070 -48.00 -8.23 -18.68
CA LEU A 1070 -47.89 -6.81 -18.36
C LEU A 1070 -49.25 -6.16 -18.06
N GLU A 1071 -50.28 -6.40 -18.89
CA GLU A 1071 -51.67 -6.02 -18.63
C GLU A 1071 -52.15 -6.54 -17.28
N LYS A 1072 -51.84 -7.82 -16.98
CA LYS A 1072 -52.27 -8.46 -15.75
C LYS A 1072 -51.55 -7.91 -14.52
N ALA A 1073 -50.26 -7.58 -14.66
CA ALA A 1073 -49.46 -6.92 -13.65
C ALA A 1073 -49.93 -5.46 -13.43
N SER A 1074 -50.27 -4.72 -14.49
CA SER A 1074 -50.85 -3.38 -14.43
C SER A 1074 -52.15 -3.38 -13.63
N SER A 1075 -53.10 -4.24 -14.02
CA SER A 1075 -54.36 -4.47 -13.27
C SER A 1075 -54.09 -4.77 -11.80
N LYS A 1076 -53.14 -5.68 -11.49
CA LYS A 1076 -52.85 -6.09 -10.11
C LYS A 1076 -52.13 -5.03 -9.28
N SER A 1077 -51.28 -4.21 -9.88
CA SER A 1077 -50.61 -3.09 -9.22
C SER A 1077 -51.64 -2.02 -8.82
N HIS A 1078 -52.51 -1.63 -9.76
CA HIS A 1078 -53.57 -0.65 -9.55
C HIS A 1078 -54.67 -1.14 -8.58
N ASP A 1079 -55.04 -2.44 -8.61
CA ASP A 1079 -55.92 -3.05 -7.60
C ASP A 1079 -55.32 -2.93 -6.19
N LEU A 1080 -54.02 -3.21 -6.05
CA LEU A 1080 -53.32 -3.20 -4.77
C LEU A 1080 -53.14 -1.77 -4.24
N GLU A 1081 -52.74 -0.83 -5.07
CA GLU A 1081 -52.62 0.59 -4.72
C GLU A 1081 -53.97 1.12 -4.21
N LYS A 1082 -55.05 0.94 -4.98
CA LYS A 1082 -56.40 1.38 -4.58
C LYS A 1082 -56.84 0.76 -3.25
N SER A 1083 -56.62 -0.54 -3.07
CA SER A 1083 -56.95 -1.24 -1.82
C SER A 1083 -56.20 -0.64 -0.61
N VAL A 1084 -54.89 -0.44 -0.73
CA VAL A 1084 -54.05 0.13 0.34
C VAL A 1084 -54.44 1.59 0.64
N THR A 1085 -54.54 2.45 -0.38
CA THR A 1085 -54.84 3.88 -0.20
C THR A 1085 -56.24 4.10 0.38
N VAL A 1086 -57.25 3.36 -0.07
CA VAL A 1086 -58.62 3.46 0.49
C VAL A 1086 -58.64 3.01 1.95
N MET A 1087 -58.04 1.87 2.29
CA MET A 1087 -57.97 1.41 3.69
C MET A 1087 -57.22 2.38 4.60
N ARG A 1088 -56.11 2.97 4.12
CA ARG A 1088 -55.31 3.90 4.92
C ARG A 1088 -56.04 5.22 5.14
N SER A 1089 -56.58 5.83 4.07
CA SER A 1089 -57.36 7.06 4.14
C SER A 1089 -58.59 6.91 5.03
N ALA A 1090 -59.36 5.83 4.91
CA ALA A 1090 -60.52 5.58 5.77
C ALA A 1090 -60.12 5.47 7.26
N LYS A 1091 -59.01 4.79 7.56
CA LYS A 1091 -58.48 4.67 8.92
C LYS A 1091 -57.96 6.00 9.47
N GLU A 1092 -57.29 6.80 8.66
CA GLU A 1092 -56.81 8.14 9.04
C GLU A 1092 -57.98 9.09 9.32
N HIS A 1093 -58.95 9.16 8.42
CA HIS A 1093 -60.17 9.95 8.62
C HIS A 1093 -60.89 9.54 9.91
N PHE A 1094 -61.17 8.24 10.10
CA PHE A 1094 -61.79 7.72 11.32
C PHE A 1094 -60.99 8.07 12.59
N THR A 1095 -59.67 7.92 12.56
CA THR A 1095 -58.81 8.22 13.72
C THR A 1095 -58.79 9.72 14.05
N ASN A 1096 -58.75 10.58 13.02
CA ASN A 1096 -58.80 12.03 13.20
C ASN A 1096 -60.17 12.50 13.71
N LEU A 1097 -61.26 11.88 13.22
CA LEU A 1097 -62.62 12.07 13.71
C LEU A 1097 -62.75 11.69 15.19
N TRP A 1098 -62.24 10.51 15.54
CA TRP A 1098 -62.26 9.99 16.91
C TRP A 1098 -61.47 10.86 17.88
N ARG A 1099 -60.29 11.38 17.48
CA ARG A 1099 -59.53 12.32 18.31
C ARG A 1099 -60.33 13.61 18.56
N LYS A 1100 -60.94 14.21 17.53
CA LYS A 1100 -61.77 15.43 17.69
C LYS A 1100 -62.96 15.20 18.64
N LEU A 1101 -63.65 14.07 18.49
CA LEU A 1101 -64.75 13.65 19.38
C LEU A 1101 -64.29 13.28 20.81
N SER A 1102 -62.98 13.13 21.05
CA SER A 1102 -62.40 12.81 22.36
C SER A 1102 -61.75 14.03 23.04
N SER A 1103 -61.45 15.10 22.30
CA SER A 1103 -60.80 16.32 22.83
C SER A 1103 -61.80 17.37 23.30
N ASP A 1104 -62.96 17.45 22.67
CA ASP A 1104 -64.08 18.27 23.13
C ASP A 1104 -65.16 17.38 23.77
N PRO A 1105 -65.84 17.81 24.85
CA PRO A 1105 -66.98 17.10 25.44
C PRO A 1105 -68.25 17.31 24.59
N VAL A 1106 -68.22 16.81 23.36
CA VAL A 1106 -69.28 17.00 22.36
C VAL A 1106 -70.58 16.31 22.78
N GLY A 1107 -71.69 17.05 22.72
CA GLY A 1107 -73.02 16.54 23.09
C GLY A 1107 -73.55 15.48 22.11
N PRO A 1108 -74.46 14.58 22.54
CA PRO A 1108 -74.89 13.40 21.77
C PRO A 1108 -75.67 13.69 20.47
N CYS A 1109 -75.87 14.96 20.10
CA CYS A 1109 -76.49 15.34 18.82
C CYS A 1109 -75.49 15.34 17.64
N ASP A 1110 -74.26 15.84 17.85
CA ASP A 1110 -73.32 16.06 16.73
C ASP A 1110 -72.74 14.76 16.17
N VAL A 1111 -72.67 13.69 16.97
CA VAL A 1111 -72.20 12.37 16.52
C VAL A 1111 -72.99 11.87 15.31
N LYS A 1112 -74.28 12.24 15.17
CA LYS A 1112 -75.08 11.92 13.98
C LYS A 1112 -74.73 12.74 12.74
N GLN A 1113 -74.38 14.03 12.89
CA GLN A 1113 -73.91 14.84 11.76
C GLN A 1113 -72.51 14.39 11.31
N VAL A 1114 -71.65 14.09 12.28
CA VAL A 1114 -70.28 13.60 12.07
C VAL A 1114 -70.26 12.22 11.40
N LEU A 1115 -71.21 11.33 11.73
CA LEU A 1115 -71.42 10.06 11.00
C LEU A 1115 -72.07 10.27 9.61
N ALA A 1116 -72.87 11.33 9.41
CA ALA A 1116 -73.44 11.63 8.09
C ALA A 1116 -72.39 12.13 7.09
N SER A 1117 -71.29 12.73 7.56
CA SER A 1117 -70.13 13.12 6.73
C SER A 1117 -69.11 12.00 6.45
N LEU A 1118 -69.47 10.74 6.71
CA LEU A 1118 -68.66 9.55 6.37
C LEU A 1118 -69.22 8.72 5.21
N ASN A 1119 -70.34 9.14 4.61
CA ASN A 1119 -70.90 8.62 3.36
C ASN A 1119 -70.62 9.58 2.20
#